data_AF-A0A8J2ZM99-F1
#
_entry.id   AF-A0A8J2ZM99-F1
#
_cell.length_a   1.000
_cell.length_b   1.000
_cell.length_c   1.000
_cell.angle_alpha   90.00
_cell.angle_beta   90.00
_cell.angle_gamma   90.00
#
_symmetry.space_group_name_H-M   'P 1'
#
loop_
_entity.id
_entity.type
_entity.pdbx_description
1 polymer ?
#
loop_
_entity_poly.entity_id
_entity_poly.type
_entity_poly.pdbx_seq_one_letter_code
_entity_poly.pdbx_strand_id
1 'polypeptide(L)'
;MAFEPTDYQPYDFANRRHIGPSPAEMDEMFAVLGVSGLDELIDQTVPKGIRQAEPLDFGAALSEREMLWRLEEVAAKNKVLTSLIGQGYHGTITPPAIQRNIFENPAWYTAYTPYQPEISQGRLEALLNYQTMVSDLTGLPVANASLLDEATACAEAMTMALRSSKSKAKAFFVDEGCHPQNIAVMKTRAAPLGIEVIFGAPSELDAEAVFGAIFQYPGTHGGLRDVSAEMTALHEAKAVGIVAADIMALCLLKEPGAMGADIAVGSTQRFGVPLGFGGPHAAYMACRDEMKRAMPGRIVGVSVDAHGNRAYRLALQTREQHIRREKATSNVCTAQALLAVMAGFYAVFHGPKGLRAIAERIHLKTVRLAEGLEAAGYVVGPEGFFDTITVEVGLLQRGILQAAVKEGINLRKVGRTKVGITLDETTRPATIEAVWRAFGLVRRDEGGAQGCRLPDALLRQSDYLGHEIFQMNRAETEMMRYMRRLADRDLALDRAMIPLGSCTMKLNAAAEMMPVSWREFAALHPYAPKDQAKGYAEMIRDLSDKLCAITGYDAISMQPNSGAQGEYAGLLTIASWQRARGEGARDVCLIPVNAHGTNPASAQMVGWKVVPVKCDAEGSIDLADFRAKAEQHSDRLAACMITYPSTHGVFEETVRDVCAITHEHGGQVYIDGANMNAMVGLSRPGDLGGDVSHLNLHKTFCIPHGGGGPGMGPIGVKAHLAEHLPSDPLGGEAGPVSAAAFGSPSLLPISWGYVLMMGGDGLTQATRAAILNANYIAARLSGAYDVLYKGGKGRVAHECILDVRPFEKSAGVTVEDIAKRLVDCGFHAPTMSWPVAGTLMVEPTESETKAELDRFCDAMLAIREEIRAIEDGTMDRESNPLKRAPHTMEDLVRDWDRPYGREQGCFPPGAFRVDKYWPPVNRVDNAYGDRNLVCTCPPMSDYADAAE
;
A
#
# COMPACT_ATOMS: atom_id res chain seq x y z
N MET A 1 -4.21 -41.81 38.94
CA MET A 1 -5.26 -40.86 38.51
C MET A 1 -6.28 -41.63 37.66
N ALA A 2 -7.55 -41.23 37.63
CA ALA A 2 -8.63 -41.97 36.95
C ALA A 2 -8.72 -41.73 35.43
N PHE A 3 -7.87 -40.85 34.89
CA PHE A 3 -7.64 -40.64 33.47
C PHE A 3 -6.21 -40.10 33.27
N GLU A 4 -5.71 -40.19 32.04
CA GLU A 4 -4.46 -39.60 31.60
C GLU A 4 -4.78 -38.26 30.91
N PRO A 5 -4.29 -37.12 31.45
CA PRO A 5 -4.48 -35.82 30.79
C PRO A 5 -3.85 -35.83 29.39
N THR A 6 -4.55 -35.28 28.40
CA THR A 6 -3.99 -35.08 27.07
C THR A 6 -2.99 -33.92 27.08
N ASP A 7 -1.92 -34.05 26.29
CA ASP A 7 -0.95 -33.01 25.98
C ASP A 7 -1.38 -32.10 24.82
N TYR A 8 -2.55 -32.35 24.23
CA TYR A 8 -3.09 -31.56 23.13
C TYR A 8 -3.41 -30.12 23.57
N GLN A 9 -2.74 -29.15 22.95
CA GLN A 9 -2.96 -27.72 23.18
C GLN A 9 -3.88 -27.14 22.10
N PRO A 10 -5.20 -27.00 22.35
CA PRO A 10 -6.16 -26.55 21.33
C PRO A 10 -6.00 -25.07 20.92
N TYR A 11 -5.25 -24.30 21.72
CA TYR A 11 -5.06 -22.86 21.54
C TYR A 11 -3.61 -22.48 21.20
N ASP A 12 -2.78 -23.46 20.81
CA ASP A 12 -1.47 -23.21 20.18
C ASP A 12 -1.71 -22.59 18.80
N PHE A 13 -1.63 -21.27 18.73
CA PHE A 13 -1.91 -20.51 17.52
C PHE A 13 -0.93 -20.86 16.39
N ALA A 14 0.37 -20.94 16.70
CA ALA A 14 1.41 -21.19 15.71
C ALA A 14 1.20 -22.53 14.99
N ASN A 15 1.10 -23.64 15.74
CA ASN A 15 1.09 -24.98 15.14
C ASN A 15 -0.30 -25.52 14.79
N ARG A 16 -1.39 -24.83 15.17
CA ARG A 16 -2.78 -25.30 14.92
C ARG A 16 -3.60 -24.34 14.06
N ARG A 17 -3.17 -23.10 13.88
CA ARG A 17 -3.92 -22.06 13.15
C ARG A 17 -3.09 -21.39 12.07
N HIS A 18 -1.87 -20.93 12.40
CA HIS A 18 -1.06 -20.13 11.48
C HIS A 18 -0.25 -20.97 10.49
N ILE A 19 0.36 -22.06 10.95
CA ILE A 19 1.14 -22.98 10.11
C ILE A 19 0.19 -24.06 9.57
N GLY A 20 0.17 -24.20 8.24
CA GLY A 20 -0.75 -25.07 7.53
C GLY A 20 -0.45 -26.56 7.70
N PRO A 21 0.77 -27.05 7.40
CA PRO A 21 1.08 -28.47 7.50
C PRO A 21 1.10 -28.92 8.96
N SER A 22 0.34 -29.96 9.28
CA SER A 22 0.41 -30.65 10.56
C SER A 22 1.72 -31.42 10.70
N PRO A 23 2.14 -31.80 11.92
CA PRO A 23 3.35 -32.60 12.12
C PRO A 23 3.40 -33.88 11.28
N ALA A 24 2.27 -34.59 11.13
CA ALA A 24 2.20 -35.79 10.30
C ALA A 24 2.38 -35.48 8.80
N GLU A 25 1.82 -34.37 8.31
CA GLU A 25 2.04 -33.93 6.93
C GLU A 25 3.49 -33.48 6.71
N MET A 26 4.12 -32.83 7.70
CA MET A 26 5.53 -32.47 7.64
C MET A 26 6.43 -33.71 7.51
N ASP A 27 6.13 -34.79 8.24
CA ASP A 27 6.86 -36.07 8.13
C ASP A 27 6.82 -36.65 6.71
N GLU A 28 5.66 -36.58 6.04
CA GLU A 28 5.53 -36.97 4.63
C GLU A 28 6.37 -36.07 3.71
N MET A 29 6.40 -34.76 3.98
CA MET A 29 7.20 -33.81 3.20
C MET A 29 8.70 -34.06 3.41
N PHE A 30 9.14 -34.39 4.62
CA PHE A 30 10.53 -34.74 4.91
C PHE A 30 10.96 -35.99 4.14
N ALA A 31 10.09 -37.00 4.03
CA ALA A 31 10.35 -38.20 3.26
C ALA A 31 10.58 -37.89 1.77
N VAL A 32 9.78 -36.98 1.19
CA VAL A 32 9.98 -36.51 -0.20
C VAL A 32 11.30 -35.75 -0.36
N LEU A 33 11.68 -34.96 0.64
CA LEU A 33 12.93 -34.19 0.62
C LEU A 33 14.17 -35.00 0.99
N GLY A 34 14.01 -36.23 1.49
CA GLY A 34 15.10 -37.08 1.97
C GLY A 34 15.82 -36.52 3.19
N VAL A 35 15.10 -35.91 4.12
CA VAL A 35 15.63 -35.37 5.40
C VAL A 35 14.90 -35.99 6.58
N SER A 36 15.49 -35.96 7.78
CA SER A 36 14.88 -36.50 9.00
C SER A 36 13.97 -35.51 9.73
N GLY A 37 13.96 -34.23 9.33
CA GLY A 37 13.15 -33.20 9.97
C GLY A 37 13.58 -31.78 9.58
N LEU A 38 12.93 -30.79 10.19
CA LEU A 38 13.22 -29.37 9.94
C LEU A 38 14.66 -28.98 10.30
N ASP A 39 15.26 -29.53 11.36
CA ASP A 39 16.65 -29.19 11.74
C ASP A 39 17.62 -29.54 10.62
N GLU A 40 17.53 -30.75 10.07
CA GLU A 40 18.37 -31.17 8.95
C GLU A 40 18.12 -30.31 7.71
N LEU A 41 16.86 -29.99 7.40
CA LEU A 41 16.53 -29.11 6.28
C LEU A 41 17.19 -27.74 6.44
N ILE A 42 17.09 -27.12 7.62
CA ILE A 42 17.72 -25.83 7.89
C ILE A 42 19.24 -25.94 7.81
N ASP A 43 19.87 -27.01 8.34
CA ASP A 43 21.28 -27.40 8.16
C ASP A 43 21.74 -27.54 6.71
N GLN A 44 20.82 -27.85 5.82
CA GLN A 44 21.09 -27.90 4.39
C GLN A 44 20.84 -26.56 3.68
N THR A 45 19.95 -25.71 4.21
CA THR A 45 19.49 -24.49 3.53
C THR A 45 20.17 -23.20 4.01
N VAL A 46 20.26 -22.97 5.32
CA VAL A 46 20.74 -21.70 5.91
C VAL A 46 22.21 -21.84 6.30
N PRO A 47 23.14 -21.08 5.70
CA PRO A 47 24.57 -21.17 6.01
C PRO A 47 24.86 -21.02 7.50
N LYS A 48 25.76 -21.84 8.06
CA LYS A 48 26.06 -21.80 9.51
C LYS A 48 26.59 -20.44 9.96
N GLY A 49 27.36 -19.76 9.11
CA GLY A 49 28.01 -18.49 9.43
C GLY A 49 27.04 -17.34 9.70
N ILE A 50 25.81 -17.40 9.19
CA ILE A 50 24.83 -16.30 9.28
C ILE A 50 23.73 -16.54 10.32
N ARG A 51 23.73 -17.70 10.98
CA ARG A 51 22.68 -18.06 11.91
C ARG A 51 22.78 -17.24 13.18
N GLN A 52 21.64 -16.83 13.70
CA GLN A 52 21.61 -16.29 15.05
C GLN A 52 21.99 -17.37 16.06
N ALA A 53 22.75 -16.99 17.08
CA ALA A 53 23.23 -17.91 18.11
C ALA A 53 22.15 -18.22 19.16
N GLU A 54 21.38 -17.19 19.53
CA GLU A 54 20.36 -17.27 20.57
C GLU A 54 18.97 -17.30 19.92
N PRO A 55 18.03 -18.09 20.48
CA PRO A 55 16.65 -18.08 20.04
C PRO A 55 15.96 -16.75 20.37
N LEU A 56 14.86 -16.45 19.68
CA LEU A 56 13.99 -15.36 20.08
C LEU A 56 13.27 -15.75 21.37
N ASP A 57 13.42 -14.96 22.43
CA ASP A 57 12.67 -15.14 23.67
C ASP A 57 11.82 -13.89 23.95
N PHE A 58 10.51 -14.05 23.76
CA PHE A 58 9.50 -13.04 24.06
C PHE A 58 8.57 -13.46 25.21
N GLY A 59 8.94 -14.50 25.95
CA GLY A 59 8.05 -15.19 26.88
C GLY A 59 7.07 -16.13 26.19
N ALA A 60 6.11 -16.64 26.98
CA ALA A 60 5.09 -17.55 26.48
C ALA A 60 4.21 -16.89 25.41
N ALA A 61 3.98 -17.63 24.32
CA ALA A 61 3.03 -17.25 23.28
C ALA A 61 1.61 -17.14 23.86
N LEU A 62 0.84 -16.16 23.38
CA LEU A 62 -0.54 -15.96 23.79
C LEU A 62 -1.49 -16.77 22.91
N SER A 63 -2.56 -17.31 23.49
CA SER A 63 -3.71 -17.73 22.68
C SER A 63 -4.39 -16.53 22.01
N GLU A 64 -5.20 -16.78 20.98
CA GLU A 64 -6.01 -15.74 20.31
C GLU A 64 -6.82 -14.90 21.31
N ARG A 65 -7.40 -15.55 22.33
CA ARG A 65 -8.18 -14.87 23.37
C ARG A 65 -7.32 -14.01 24.29
N GLU A 66 -6.16 -14.51 24.71
CA GLU A 66 -5.24 -13.76 25.58
C GLU A 66 -4.65 -12.55 24.84
N MET A 67 -4.34 -12.71 23.55
CA MET A 67 -3.88 -11.60 22.71
C MET A 67 -4.97 -10.53 22.59
N LEU A 68 -6.23 -10.90 22.31
CA LEU A 68 -7.34 -9.93 22.24
C LEU A 68 -7.54 -9.21 23.58
N TRP A 69 -7.53 -9.94 24.70
CA TRP A 69 -7.57 -9.32 26.04
C TRP A 69 -6.44 -8.32 26.24
N ARG A 70 -5.21 -8.72 25.87
CA ARG A 70 -4.03 -7.85 25.99
C ARG A 70 -4.17 -6.58 25.15
N LEU A 71 -4.71 -6.70 23.95
CA LEU A 71 -5.03 -5.58 23.08
C LEU A 71 -6.11 -4.67 23.67
N GLU A 72 -7.17 -5.22 24.29
CA GLU A 72 -8.20 -4.44 24.98
C GLU A 72 -7.62 -3.61 26.13
N GLU A 73 -6.74 -4.21 26.95
CA GLU A 73 -6.05 -3.50 28.04
C GLU A 73 -5.20 -2.32 27.53
N VAL A 74 -4.54 -2.50 26.38
CA VAL A 74 -3.73 -1.45 25.75
C VAL A 74 -4.62 -0.39 25.10
N ALA A 75 -5.65 -0.80 24.36
CA ALA A 75 -6.62 0.06 23.72
C ALA A 75 -7.33 0.98 24.74
N ALA A 76 -7.71 0.46 25.90
CA ALA A 76 -8.34 1.22 26.98
C ALA A 76 -7.49 2.37 27.55
N LYS A 77 -6.17 2.40 27.26
CA LYS A 77 -5.27 3.50 27.64
C LYS A 77 -5.37 4.69 26.68
N ASN A 78 -5.95 4.51 25.49
CA ASN A 78 -6.26 5.60 24.57
C ASN A 78 -7.50 6.38 25.05
N LYS A 79 -7.49 7.69 24.88
CA LYS A 79 -8.62 8.58 25.18
C LYS A 79 -9.20 9.12 23.88
N VAL A 80 -10.28 8.51 23.41
CA VAL A 80 -10.94 8.92 22.15
C VAL A 80 -11.85 10.11 22.39
N LEU A 81 -11.32 11.32 22.19
CA LEU A 81 -12.06 12.58 22.20
C LEU A 81 -12.58 12.95 20.80
N THR A 82 -13.61 13.78 20.73
CA THR A 82 -14.01 14.40 19.45
C THR A 82 -12.94 15.39 19.01
N SER A 83 -12.28 15.13 17.88
CA SER A 83 -11.14 15.95 17.45
C SER A 83 -11.53 16.85 16.28
N LEU A 84 -11.55 18.16 16.52
CA LEU A 84 -11.84 19.21 15.55
C LEU A 84 -10.55 19.92 15.10
N ILE A 85 -9.46 19.16 14.97
CA ILE A 85 -8.13 19.68 14.63
C ILE A 85 -8.02 19.97 13.13
N GLY A 86 -8.62 19.12 12.28
CA GLY A 86 -8.52 19.21 10.82
C GLY A 86 -7.13 18.85 10.32
N GLN A 87 -6.54 19.69 9.47
CA GLN A 87 -5.23 19.44 8.84
C GLN A 87 -5.21 18.15 7.99
N GLY A 88 -6.26 17.92 7.21
CA GLY A 88 -6.35 16.78 6.27
C GLY A 88 -6.98 15.52 6.87
N TYR A 89 -7.33 15.54 8.17
CA TYR A 89 -7.96 14.42 8.86
C TYR A 89 -9.27 14.89 9.52
N HIS A 90 -10.37 14.20 9.20
CA HIS A 90 -11.71 14.61 9.59
C HIS A 90 -12.51 13.41 10.09
N GLY A 91 -13.33 13.60 11.13
CA GLY A 91 -14.29 12.56 11.53
C GLY A 91 -15.23 12.23 10.36
N THR A 92 -15.43 10.94 10.12
CA THR A 92 -16.38 10.45 9.10
C THR A 92 -17.14 9.26 9.65
N ILE A 93 -18.30 9.00 9.05
CA ILE A 93 -19.11 7.82 9.34
C ILE A 93 -18.78 6.78 8.27
N THR A 94 -18.05 5.73 8.66
CA THR A 94 -17.95 4.52 7.81
C THR A 94 -19.31 3.84 7.79
N PRO A 95 -19.98 3.71 6.63
CA PRO A 95 -21.27 3.03 6.58
C PRO A 95 -21.11 1.59 7.07
N PRO A 96 -21.94 1.11 8.03
CA PRO A 96 -21.78 -0.24 8.60
C PRO A 96 -21.76 -1.35 7.55
N ALA A 97 -22.51 -1.19 6.45
CA ALA A 97 -22.50 -2.12 5.34
C ALA A 97 -21.12 -2.22 4.67
N ILE A 98 -20.39 -1.10 4.49
CA ILE A 98 -19.05 -1.08 3.91
C ILE A 98 -18.03 -1.62 4.92
N GLN A 99 -18.12 -1.23 6.19
CA GLN A 99 -17.23 -1.75 7.24
C GLN A 99 -17.29 -3.28 7.28
N ARG A 100 -18.49 -3.84 7.40
CA ARG A 100 -18.66 -5.29 7.54
C ARG A 100 -18.31 -6.08 6.29
N ASN A 101 -18.72 -5.60 5.11
CA ASN A 101 -18.65 -6.39 3.88
C ASN A 101 -17.41 -6.11 3.02
N ILE A 102 -16.62 -5.08 3.35
CA ILE A 102 -15.34 -4.76 2.70
C ILE A 102 -14.20 -4.80 3.71
N PHE A 103 -14.22 -3.90 4.71
CA PHE A 103 -13.08 -3.72 5.62
C PHE A 103 -12.82 -4.95 6.51
N GLU A 104 -13.88 -5.63 6.93
CA GLU A 104 -13.85 -6.81 7.79
C GLU A 104 -14.08 -8.12 6.99
N ASN A 105 -13.98 -8.08 5.65
CA ASN A 105 -14.25 -9.24 4.78
C ASN A 105 -12.98 -9.77 4.08
N PRO A 106 -12.52 -11.00 4.38
CA PRO A 106 -11.30 -11.55 3.79
C PRO A 106 -11.32 -11.67 2.27
N ALA A 107 -12.49 -11.80 1.66
CA ALA A 107 -12.63 -11.81 0.20
C ALA A 107 -12.14 -10.50 -0.46
N TRP A 108 -12.09 -9.40 0.30
CA TRP A 108 -11.62 -8.09 -0.18
C TRP A 108 -10.20 -7.75 0.26
N TYR A 109 -9.80 -8.14 1.47
CA TYR A 109 -8.51 -7.73 2.02
C TYR A 109 -7.38 -8.74 1.79
N THR A 110 -7.64 -10.01 1.48
CA THR A 110 -6.56 -11.02 1.40
C THR A 110 -5.88 -11.11 0.04
N ALA A 111 -6.56 -10.77 -1.05
CA ALA A 111 -5.93 -10.72 -2.37
C ALA A 111 -4.89 -9.58 -2.44
N TYR A 112 -3.98 -9.64 -3.41
CA TYR A 112 -3.01 -8.57 -3.66
C TYR A 112 -3.28 -7.84 -4.98
N THR A 113 -2.29 -7.08 -5.46
CA THR A 113 -2.34 -6.30 -6.70
C THR A 113 -2.95 -7.15 -7.83
N PRO A 114 -3.90 -6.60 -8.62
CA PRO A 114 -4.61 -7.34 -9.68
C PRO A 114 -3.72 -7.60 -10.91
N TYR A 115 -2.63 -8.35 -10.72
CA TYR A 115 -1.70 -8.77 -11.80
C TYR A 115 -2.37 -9.75 -12.78
N GLN A 116 -3.31 -10.56 -12.30
CA GLN A 116 -4.13 -11.46 -13.11
C GLN A 116 -5.54 -10.85 -13.28
N PRO A 117 -5.79 -10.04 -14.32
CA PRO A 117 -7.04 -9.27 -14.43
C PRO A 117 -8.28 -10.17 -14.53
N GLU A 118 -8.18 -11.34 -15.15
CA GLU A 118 -9.29 -12.26 -15.38
C GLU A 118 -9.92 -12.78 -14.09
N ILE A 119 -9.17 -12.76 -12.98
CA ILE A 119 -9.60 -13.19 -11.64
C ILE A 119 -9.60 -12.04 -10.63
N SER A 120 -9.69 -10.81 -11.14
CA SER A 120 -9.59 -9.57 -10.35
C SER A 120 -10.56 -8.48 -10.83
N GLN A 121 -11.57 -8.84 -11.61
CA GLN A 121 -12.48 -7.87 -12.23
C GLN A 121 -13.30 -7.08 -11.20
N GLY A 122 -13.58 -7.67 -10.03
CA GLY A 122 -14.29 -7.04 -8.93
C GLY A 122 -13.55 -5.83 -8.37
N ARG A 123 -12.34 -6.03 -7.86
CA ARG A 123 -11.54 -4.91 -7.33
C ARG A 123 -11.08 -3.94 -8.41
N LEU A 124 -10.85 -4.41 -9.65
CA LEU A 124 -10.57 -3.52 -10.78
C LEU A 124 -11.76 -2.60 -11.08
N GLU A 125 -12.99 -3.11 -11.09
CA GLU A 125 -14.20 -2.29 -11.25
C GLU A 125 -14.34 -1.29 -10.08
N ALA A 126 -14.14 -1.74 -8.84
CA ALA A 126 -14.22 -0.85 -7.68
C ALA A 126 -13.16 0.27 -7.69
N LEU A 127 -11.94 -0.01 -8.16
CA LEU A 127 -10.89 0.99 -8.36
C LEU A 127 -11.19 1.92 -9.55
N LEU A 128 -11.88 1.44 -10.59
CA LEU A 128 -12.35 2.29 -11.68
C LEU A 128 -13.47 3.24 -11.21
N ASN A 129 -14.35 2.78 -10.31
CA ASN A 129 -15.32 3.65 -9.63
C ASN A 129 -14.59 4.75 -8.83
N TYR A 130 -13.55 4.40 -8.09
CA TYR A 130 -12.71 5.36 -7.37
C TYR A 130 -12.09 6.40 -8.31
N GLN A 131 -11.46 5.95 -9.41
CA GLN A 131 -10.88 6.88 -10.41
C GLN A 131 -11.92 7.81 -10.99
N THR A 132 -13.09 7.28 -11.37
CA THR A 132 -14.19 8.07 -11.93
C THR A 132 -14.71 9.10 -10.93
N MET A 133 -14.86 8.70 -9.66
CA MET A 133 -15.25 9.61 -8.59
C MET A 133 -14.25 10.76 -8.42
N VAL A 134 -12.95 10.45 -8.40
CA VAL A 134 -11.90 11.48 -8.30
C VAL A 134 -11.91 12.39 -9.53
N SER A 135 -11.97 11.83 -10.73
CA SER A 135 -12.00 12.60 -11.99
C SER A 135 -13.18 13.58 -12.01
N ASP A 136 -14.39 13.10 -11.72
CA ASP A 136 -15.61 13.93 -11.69
C ASP A 136 -15.53 15.03 -10.63
N LEU A 137 -15.08 14.71 -9.40
CA LEU A 137 -15.04 15.69 -8.32
C LEU A 137 -13.96 16.75 -8.53
N THR A 138 -12.82 16.37 -9.10
CA THR A 138 -11.71 17.30 -9.38
C THR A 138 -11.86 18.07 -10.69
N GLY A 139 -12.70 17.60 -11.61
CA GLY A 139 -12.84 18.15 -12.97
C GLY A 139 -11.65 17.84 -13.88
N LEU A 140 -10.85 16.81 -13.55
CA LEU A 140 -9.69 16.38 -14.32
C LEU A 140 -9.94 14.99 -14.93
N PRO A 141 -9.50 14.72 -16.18
CA PRO A 141 -9.93 13.54 -16.92
C PRO A 141 -9.33 12.22 -16.43
N VAL A 142 -8.12 12.23 -15.84
CA VAL A 142 -7.40 11.00 -15.47
C VAL A 142 -7.04 11.01 -14.00
N ALA A 143 -7.42 9.96 -13.27
CA ALA A 143 -7.00 9.72 -11.89
C ALA A 143 -6.31 8.35 -11.75
N ASN A 144 -5.42 8.23 -10.76
CA ASN A 144 -4.76 6.96 -10.45
C ASN A 144 -5.54 6.11 -9.43
N ALA A 145 -5.11 4.87 -9.24
CA ALA A 145 -5.69 3.90 -8.29
C ALA A 145 -5.03 4.00 -6.90
N SER A 146 -4.92 5.24 -6.43
CA SER A 146 -4.38 5.72 -5.14
C SER A 146 -2.86 5.89 -5.00
N LEU A 147 -2.51 6.75 -4.04
CA LEU A 147 -1.19 6.95 -3.44
C LEU A 147 -1.28 6.75 -1.90
N LEU A 148 -0.15 6.94 -1.21
CA LEU A 148 0.04 6.52 0.18
C LEU A 148 -0.63 7.42 1.23
N ASP A 149 -0.50 8.74 1.09
CA ASP A 149 -1.12 9.78 1.91
C ASP A 149 -1.07 11.15 1.18
N GLU A 150 -1.75 12.17 1.69
CA GLU A 150 -1.84 13.48 1.01
C GLU A 150 -0.47 14.15 0.86
N ALA A 151 0.40 14.04 1.87
CA ALA A 151 1.70 14.69 1.89
C ALA A 151 2.65 14.09 0.84
N THR A 152 2.65 12.76 0.71
CA THR A 152 3.38 12.04 -0.34
C THR A 152 2.77 12.31 -1.72
N ALA A 153 1.45 12.44 -1.85
CA ALA A 153 0.82 12.85 -3.11
C ALA A 153 1.22 14.26 -3.55
N CYS A 154 1.33 15.22 -2.62
CA CYS A 154 1.85 16.56 -2.90
C CYS A 154 3.30 16.52 -3.39
N ALA A 155 4.14 15.72 -2.74
CA ALA A 155 5.53 15.52 -3.14
C ALA A 155 5.65 14.84 -4.52
N GLU A 156 4.80 13.86 -4.82
CA GLU A 156 4.72 13.23 -6.13
C GLU A 156 4.28 14.22 -7.21
N ALA A 157 3.29 15.08 -6.90
CA ALA A 157 2.81 16.11 -7.82
C ALA A 157 3.93 17.10 -8.19
N MET A 158 4.74 17.52 -7.21
CA MET A 158 5.93 18.36 -7.42
C MET A 158 6.93 17.68 -8.38
N THR A 159 7.24 16.39 -8.18
CA THR A 159 8.19 15.70 -9.09
C THR A 159 7.59 15.41 -10.47
N MET A 160 6.28 15.16 -10.55
CA MET A 160 5.56 15.02 -11.80
C MET A 160 5.54 16.33 -12.58
N ALA A 161 5.35 17.47 -11.90
CA ALA A 161 5.48 18.81 -12.48
C ALA A 161 6.89 19.04 -13.01
N LEU A 162 7.94 18.68 -12.27
CA LEU A 162 9.33 18.79 -12.74
C LEU A 162 9.57 18.01 -14.04
N ARG A 163 9.00 16.81 -14.17
CA ARG A 163 9.11 15.98 -15.39
C ARG A 163 8.31 16.51 -16.58
N SER A 164 7.23 17.23 -16.31
CA SER A 164 6.22 17.57 -17.33
C SER A 164 6.26 19.06 -17.75
N SER A 165 6.81 19.91 -16.90
CA SER A 165 6.93 21.36 -17.13
C SER A 165 7.81 21.67 -18.33
N LYS A 166 7.44 22.72 -19.07
CA LYS A 166 8.24 23.23 -20.20
C LYS A 166 9.05 24.48 -19.81
N SER A 167 8.83 24.99 -18.60
CA SER A 167 9.65 26.05 -18.00
C SER A 167 11.11 25.61 -17.84
N LYS A 168 12.02 26.58 -17.79
CA LYS A 168 13.45 26.37 -17.51
C LYS A 168 13.84 26.74 -16.08
N ALA A 169 12.88 27.24 -15.32
CA ALA A 169 13.04 27.50 -13.90
C ALA A 169 13.36 26.22 -13.13
N LYS A 170 13.99 26.38 -11.97
CA LYS A 170 14.39 25.28 -11.08
C LYS A 170 13.69 25.31 -9.73
N ALA A 171 12.99 26.41 -9.42
CA ALA A 171 12.26 26.55 -8.18
C ALA A 171 10.82 26.05 -8.32
N PHE A 172 10.25 25.65 -7.20
CA PHE A 172 8.86 25.24 -7.04
C PHE A 172 8.20 26.10 -5.98
N PHE A 173 7.02 26.65 -6.29
CA PHE A 173 6.28 27.48 -5.33
C PHE A 173 5.35 26.60 -4.47
N VAL A 174 5.35 26.85 -3.16
CA VAL A 174 4.44 26.22 -2.21
C VAL A 174 3.67 27.29 -1.47
N ASP A 175 2.35 27.26 -1.62
CA ASP A 175 1.43 28.08 -0.82
C ASP A 175 1.65 27.84 0.67
N GLU A 176 1.90 28.91 1.43
CA GLU A 176 2.03 28.84 2.90
C GLU A 176 0.73 28.35 3.58
N GLY A 177 -0.40 28.43 2.89
CA GLY A 177 -1.69 27.88 3.28
C GLY A 177 -1.79 26.35 3.20
N CYS A 178 -0.80 25.64 2.65
CA CYS A 178 -0.74 24.18 2.69
C CYS A 178 -0.67 23.63 4.11
N HIS A 179 -1.08 22.37 4.28
CA HIS A 179 -0.92 21.71 5.58
C HIS A 179 0.56 21.59 5.95
N PRO A 180 0.95 21.83 7.23
CA PRO A 180 2.34 21.79 7.66
C PRO A 180 3.07 20.48 7.32
N GLN A 181 2.39 19.34 7.44
CA GLN A 181 2.95 18.04 7.08
C GLN A 181 3.16 17.88 5.57
N ASN A 182 2.29 18.46 4.73
CA ASN A 182 2.45 18.44 3.28
C ASN A 182 3.71 19.24 2.90
N ILE A 183 3.89 20.41 3.51
CA ILE A 183 5.08 21.25 3.35
C ILE A 183 6.34 20.49 3.77
N ALA A 184 6.33 19.86 4.95
CA ALA A 184 7.51 19.17 5.48
C ALA A 184 7.93 17.99 4.59
N VAL A 185 7.00 17.16 4.13
CA VAL A 185 7.29 16.04 3.22
C VAL A 185 7.74 16.53 1.84
N MET A 186 7.16 17.61 1.31
CA MET A 186 7.64 18.23 0.06
C MET A 186 9.07 18.75 0.21
N LYS A 187 9.41 19.42 1.32
CA LYS A 187 10.81 19.83 1.61
C LYS A 187 11.74 18.62 1.65
N THR A 188 11.34 17.53 2.31
CA THR A 188 12.11 16.28 2.36
C THR A 188 12.34 15.70 0.96
N ARG A 189 11.33 15.71 0.08
CA ARG A 189 11.45 15.22 -1.30
C ARG A 189 12.29 16.14 -2.19
N ALA A 190 12.18 17.46 -2.00
CA ALA A 190 12.86 18.47 -2.79
C ALA A 190 14.38 18.49 -2.54
N ALA A 191 14.78 18.40 -1.27
CA ALA A 191 16.17 18.58 -0.84
C ALA A 191 17.19 17.68 -1.58
N PRO A 192 17.02 16.35 -1.67
CA PRO A 192 17.98 15.49 -2.37
C PRO A 192 18.00 15.70 -3.90
N LEU A 193 16.92 16.22 -4.46
CA LEU A 193 16.79 16.47 -5.90
C LEU A 193 17.30 17.86 -6.31
N GLY A 194 17.77 18.68 -5.35
CA GLY A 194 18.22 20.04 -5.59
C GLY A 194 17.09 20.97 -6.07
N ILE A 195 15.84 20.67 -5.70
CA ILE A 195 14.68 21.51 -6.01
C ILE A 195 14.66 22.66 -4.99
N GLU A 196 14.76 23.89 -5.48
CA GLU A 196 14.56 25.09 -4.66
C GLU A 196 13.06 25.25 -4.37
N VAL A 197 12.69 25.43 -3.11
CA VAL A 197 11.28 25.59 -2.71
C VAL A 197 11.07 27.02 -2.21
N ILE A 198 10.18 27.74 -2.88
CA ILE A 198 9.78 29.11 -2.53
C ILE A 198 8.45 29.02 -1.78
N PHE A 199 8.38 29.62 -0.60
CA PHE A 199 7.17 29.71 0.21
C PHE A 199 6.62 31.13 0.17
N GLY A 200 5.31 31.26 -0.01
CA GLY A 200 4.64 32.56 0.06
C GLY A 200 3.14 32.44 -0.03
N ALA A 201 2.47 33.57 0.14
CA ALA A 201 1.04 33.67 -0.17
C ALA A 201 0.83 33.56 -1.70
N PRO A 202 -0.31 33.02 -2.18
CA PRO A 202 -0.54 32.86 -3.62
C PRO A 202 -0.39 34.15 -4.44
N SER A 203 -0.67 35.32 -3.85
CA SER A 203 -0.48 36.64 -4.47
C SER A 203 0.98 37.07 -4.66
N GLU A 204 1.92 36.38 -4.03
CA GLU A 204 3.36 36.63 -4.10
C GLU A 204 4.05 35.74 -5.14
N LEU A 205 3.29 34.88 -5.84
CA LEU A 205 3.80 34.02 -6.88
C LEU A 205 4.44 34.83 -8.02
N ASP A 206 5.74 34.62 -8.24
CA ASP A 206 6.41 34.93 -9.49
C ASP A 206 6.41 33.69 -10.39
N ALA A 207 5.49 33.66 -11.36
CA ALA A 207 5.31 32.51 -12.25
C ALA A 207 6.52 32.26 -13.16
N GLU A 208 7.31 33.28 -13.50
CA GLU A 208 8.51 33.12 -14.35
C GLU A 208 9.67 32.45 -13.60
N ALA A 209 9.69 32.56 -12.27
CA ALA A 209 10.72 32.00 -11.42
C ALA A 209 10.55 30.51 -11.10
N VAL A 210 9.42 29.89 -11.46
CA VAL A 210 9.09 28.52 -11.04
C VAL A 210 8.75 27.58 -12.19
N PHE A 211 8.99 26.28 -12.00
CA PHE A 211 8.54 25.25 -12.94
C PHE A 211 7.14 24.73 -12.62
N GLY A 212 6.65 25.00 -11.41
CA GLY A 212 5.29 24.72 -10.97
C GLY A 212 4.99 25.29 -9.60
N ALA A 213 3.72 25.27 -9.23
CA ALA A 213 3.23 25.76 -7.95
C ALA A 213 2.11 24.85 -7.40
N ILE A 214 2.03 24.72 -6.08
CA ILE A 214 0.92 24.04 -5.38
C ILE A 214 0.18 24.98 -4.44
N PHE A 215 -1.16 24.87 -4.47
CA PHE A 215 -2.09 25.65 -3.65
C PHE A 215 -3.02 24.72 -2.87
N GLN A 216 -3.39 25.06 -1.64
CA GLN A 216 -4.32 24.26 -0.84
C GLN A 216 -5.75 24.82 -0.92
N TYR A 217 -6.74 23.94 -1.13
CA TYR A 217 -8.12 24.34 -1.35
C TYR A 217 -9.14 23.39 -0.68
N PRO A 218 -9.78 23.78 0.44
CA PRO A 218 -9.58 25.00 1.22
C PRO A 218 -8.18 25.08 1.87
N GLY A 219 -7.69 26.29 2.14
CA GLY A 219 -6.43 26.48 2.84
C GLY A 219 -6.47 25.93 4.28
N THR A 220 -5.29 25.65 4.86
CA THR A 220 -5.17 24.98 6.18
C THR A 220 -5.89 25.71 7.33
N HIS A 221 -6.12 27.02 7.19
CA HIS A 221 -6.83 27.85 8.17
C HIS A 221 -8.32 28.04 7.86
N GLY A 222 -8.83 27.41 6.80
CA GLY A 222 -10.22 27.45 6.34
C GLY A 222 -10.49 28.36 5.14
N GLY A 223 -9.48 29.08 4.66
CA GLY A 223 -9.65 30.10 3.62
C GLY A 223 -10.03 29.52 2.27
N LEU A 224 -10.99 30.17 1.61
CA LEU A 224 -11.36 29.89 0.23
C LEU A 224 -10.78 30.97 -0.69
N ARG A 225 -10.01 30.55 -1.70
CA ARG A 225 -9.41 31.43 -2.71
C ARG A 225 -9.60 30.82 -4.09
N ASP A 226 -10.04 31.62 -5.04
CA ASP A 226 -9.97 31.25 -6.46
C ASP A 226 -8.53 31.47 -6.94
N VAL A 227 -7.88 30.40 -7.41
CA VAL A 227 -6.50 30.45 -7.92
C VAL A 227 -6.42 30.49 -9.45
N SER A 228 -7.54 30.77 -10.14
CA SER A 228 -7.60 30.79 -11.62
C SER A 228 -6.60 31.79 -12.24
N ALA A 229 -6.36 32.92 -11.58
CA ALA A 229 -5.40 33.93 -12.05
C ALA A 229 -3.95 33.42 -11.96
N GLU A 230 -3.59 32.79 -10.85
CA GLU A 230 -2.29 32.14 -10.63
C GLU A 230 -2.08 30.99 -11.63
N MET A 231 -3.12 30.20 -11.91
CA MET A 231 -3.06 29.14 -12.93
C MET A 231 -2.76 29.69 -14.33
N THR A 232 -3.43 30.79 -14.71
CA THR A 232 -3.17 31.46 -16.00
C THR A 232 -1.74 31.97 -16.09
N ALA A 233 -1.23 32.63 -15.04
CA ALA A 233 0.14 33.12 -15.00
C ALA A 233 1.17 31.98 -15.12
N LEU A 234 0.96 30.85 -14.43
CA LEU A 234 1.81 29.67 -14.53
C LEU A 234 1.81 29.10 -15.96
N HIS A 235 0.65 29.02 -16.61
CA HIS A 235 0.55 28.52 -17.98
C HIS A 235 1.25 29.42 -18.99
N GLU A 236 1.15 30.75 -18.84
CA GLU A 236 1.89 31.73 -19.66
C GLU A 236 3.42 31.54 -19.51
N ALA A 237 3.88 31.25 -18.29
CA ALA A 237 5.27 30.89 -17.99
C ALA A 237 5.65 29.43 -18.35
N LYS A 238 4.70 28.64 -18.89
CA LYS A 238 4.85 27.21 -19.23
C LYS A 238 5.18 26.32 -18.01
N ALA A 239 4.82 26.79 -16.82
CA ALA A 239 4.87 26.07 -15.56
C ALA A 239 3.59 25.24 -15.34
N VAL A 240 3.61 24.38 -14.32
CA VAL A 240 2.51 23.46 -13.97
C VAL A 240 1.79 23.94 -12.71
N GLY A 241 0.47 24.05 -12.75
CA GLY A 241 -0.37 24.42 -11.62
C GLY A 241 -1.00 23.22 -10.91
N ILE A 242 -0.88 23.16 -9.58
CA ILE A 242 -1.32 22.04 -8.75
C ILE A 242 -2.27 22.52 -7.65
N VAL A 243 -3.33 21.77 -7.37
CA VAL A 243 -4.23 22.05 -6.24
C VAL A 243 -4.32 20.83 -5.32
N ALA A 244 -3.96 21.01 -4.04
CA ALA A 244 -4.26 20.06 -2.98
C ALA A 244 -5.67 20.34 -2.44
N ALA A 245 -6.66 19.51 -2.80
CA ALA A 245 -8.07 19.78 -2.54
C ALA A 245 -8.77 18.73 -1.65
N ASP A 246 -9.63 19.21 -0.75
CA ASP A 246 -10.49 18.33 0.05
C ASP A 246 -11.65 17.80 -0.79
N ILE A 247 -11.74 16.48 -0.92
CA ILE A 247 -12.71 15.81 -1.80
C ILE A 247 -14.19 16.05 -1.42
N MET A 248 -14.50 16.29 -0.15
CA MET A 248 -15.86 16.60 0.32
C MET A 248 -16.21 18.07 0.05
N ALA A 249 -15.26 18.97 0.21
CA ALA A 249 -15.46 20.39 -0.11
C ALA A 249 -15.79 20.57 -1.59
N LEU A 250 -15.20 19.75 -2.48
CA LEU A 250 -15.49 19.75 -3.93
C LEU A 250 -16.92 19.34 -4.29
N CYS A 251 -17.73 18.83 -3.35
CA CYS A 251 -19.17 18.65 -3.60
C CYS A 251 -19.93 19.99 -3.69
N LEU A 252 -19.39 21.07 -3.10
CA LEU A 252 -20.01 22.41 -3.10
C LEU A 252 -19.17 23.48 -3.79
N LEU A 253 -17.85 23.26 -3.86
CA LEU A 253 -16.89 24.25 -4.32
C LEU A 253 -16.47 24.02 -5.77
N LYS A 254 -16.22 25.13 -6.49
CA LYS A 254 -15.62 25.16 -7.82
C LYS A 254 -14.37 24.29 -7.84
N GLU A 255 -14.36 23.33 -8.75
CA GLU A 255 -13.39 22.25 -8.82
C GLU A 255 -12.04 22.70 -9.43
N PRO A 256 -10.92 22.03 -9.07
CA PRO A 256 -9.59 22.35 -9.60
C PRO A 256 -9.51 22.48 -11.13
N GLY A 257 -10.14 21.56 -11.87
CA GLY A 257 -10.16 21.60 -13.34
C GLY A 257 -10.81 22.87 -13.89
N ALA A 258 -11.88 23.36 -13.25
CA ALA A 258 -12.54 24.62 -13.61
C ALA A 258 -11.74 25.87 -13.21
N MET A 259 -10.79 25.75 -12.29
CA MET A 259 -9.80 26.78 -11.99
C MET A 259 -8.55 26.70 -12.89
N GLY A 260 -8.48 25.71 -13.79
CA GLY A 260 -7.36 25.55 -14.72
C GLY A 260 -6.20 24.69 -14.18
N ALA A 261 -6.35 24.01 -13.05
CA ALA A 261 -5.31 23.14 -12.52
C ALA A 261 -4.86 22.07 -13.54
N ASP A 262 -3.57 21.73 -13.51
CA ASP A 262 -3.02 20.63 -14.31
C ASP A 262 -3.04 19.30 -13.54
N ILE A 263 -2.86 19.39 -12.22
CA ILE A 263 -2.86 18.27 -11.28
C ILE A 263 -3.71 18.64 -10.06
N ALA A 264 -4.52 17.69 -9.56
CA ALA A 264 -5.18 17.78 -8.27
C ALA A 264 -4.78 16.60 -7.38
N VAL A 265 -4.53 16.85 -6.09
CA VAL A 265 -4.18 15.83 -5.10
C VAL A 265 -4.94 16.03 -3.80
N GLY A 266 -5.03 14.99 -2.98
CA GLY A 266 -5.66 15.10 -1.65
C GLY A 266 -5.87 13.75 -1.00
N SER A 267 -6.49 13.74 0.18
CA SER A 267 -6.95 12.52 0.84
C SER A 267 -8.41 12.22 0.53
N THR A 268 -8.75 10.93 0.35
CA THR A 268 -10.16 10.47 0.34
C THR A 268 -10.60 9.90 1.69
N GLN A 269 -9.87 10.15 2.77
CA GLN A 269 -10.15 9.61 4.12
C GLN A 269 -11.59 9.89 4.57
N ARG A 270 -12.05 11.13 4.42
CA ARG A 270 -13.38 11.55 4.90
C ARG A 270 -14.56 11.00 4.08
N PHE A 271 -14.29 10.14 3.10
CA PHE A 271 -15.29 9.31 2.43
C PHE A 271 -15.34 7.93 3.10
N GLY A 272 -15.77 7.92 4.37
CA GLY A 272 -16.08 6.71 5.10
C GLY A 272 -14.88 5.85 5.53
N VAL A 273 -13.65 6.38 5.56
CA VAL A 273 -12.48 5.66 6.08
C VAL A 273 -12.10 6.19 7.47
N PRO A 274 -11.91 5.34 8.50
CA PRO A 274 -11.60 5.81 9.86
C PRO A 274 -10.32 6.65 9.97
N LEU A 275 -10.21 7.50 10.99
CA LEU A 275 -9.02 8.35 11.22
C LEU A 275 -7.72 7.55 11.41
N GLY A 276 -7.79 6.41 12.09
CA GLY A 276 -6.70 5.44 12.23
C GLY A 276 -5.40 5.97 12.85
N PHE A 277 -5.47 7.08 13.61
CA PHE A 277 -4.31 7.78 14.17
C PHE A 277 -3.24 8.14 13.12
N GLY A 278 -3.63 8.29 11.86
CA GLY A 278 -2.76 8.67 10.74
C GLY A 278 -3.06 7.94 9.43
N GLY A 279 -3.59 6.72 9.51
CA GLY A 279 -3.86 5.90 8.34
C GLY A 279 -4.24 4.46 8.68
N PRO A 280 -4.58 3.65 7.68
CA PRO A 280 -4.31 3.91 6.27
C PRO A 280 -5.44 4.68 5.56
N HIS A 281 -5.07 5.55 4.61
CA HIS A 281 -6.02 6.30 3.77
C HIS A 281 -5.53 6.36 2.33
N ALA A 282 -6.42 6.20 1.37
CA ALA A 282 -6.07 6.43 -0.03
C ALA A 282 -5.93 7.93 -0.31
N ALA A 283 -4.75 8.34 -0.76
CA ALA A 283 -4.60 9.64 -1.39
C ALA A 283 -4.92 9.55 -2.88
N TYR A 284 -5.55 10.58 -3.42
CA TYR A 284 -5.84 10.67 -4.84
C TYR A 284 -4.81 11.56 -5.56
N MET A 285 -4.59 11.25 -6.83
CA MET A 285 -3.98 12.16 -7.78
C MET A 285 -4.74 12.11 -9.11
N ALA A 286 -5.15 13.26 -9.60
CA ALA A 286 -5.75 13.45 -10.91
C ALA A 286 -4.96 14.46 -11.74
N CYS A 287 -4.96 14.32 -13.06
CA CYS A 287 -4.26 15.22 -13.97
C CYS A 287 -4.99 15.39 -15.31
N ARG A 288 -4.53 16.38 -16.09
CA ARG A 288 -4.87 16.50 -17.52
C ARG A 288 -4.41 15.27 -18.31
N ASP A 289 -5.11 14.97 -19.40
CA ASP A 289 -4.85 13.77 -20.21
C ASP A 289 -3.42 13.73 -20.75
N GLU A 290 -2.86 14.87 -21.14
CA GLU A 290 -1.50 14.98 -21.70
C GLU A 290 -0.42 14.52 -20.71
N MET A 291 -0.72 14.53 -19.40
CA MET A 291 0.23 14.18 -18.34
C MET A 291 0.12 12.72 -17.87
N LYS A 292 -0.84 11.94 -18.37
CA LYS A 292 -1.09 10.56 -17.89
C LYS A 292 0.10 9.61 -17.97
N ARG A 293 1.03 9.85 -18.90
CA ARG A 293 2.28 9.06 -19.03
C ARG A 293 3.30 9.34 -17.92
N ALA A 294 3.17 10.45 -17.19
CA ALA A 294 4.01 10.82 -16.06
C ALA A 294 3.39 10.47 -14.69
N MET A 295 2.14 10.00 -14.69
CA MET A 295 1.37 9.65 -13.48
C MET A 295 2.11 8.60 -12.62
N PRO A 296 2.27 8.84 -11.31
CA PRO A 296 2.77 7.85 -10.36
C PRO A 296 1.71 6.80 -10.01
N GLY A 297 2.18 5.59 -9.72
CA GLY A 297 1.32 4.48 -9.29
C GLY A 297 0.45 3.85 -10.38
N ARG A 298 -0.46 2.98 -9.94
CA ARG A 298 -1.33 2.19 -10.80
C ARG A 298 -2.46 3.03 -11.40
N ILE A 299 -2.92 2.64 -12.59
CA ILE A 299 -4.13 3.17 -13.22
C ILE A 299 -4.91 1.97 -13.73
N VAL A 300 -6.21 1.89 -13.42
CA VAL A 300 -7.13 0.92 -14.05
C VAL A 300 -7.60 1.49 -15.38
N GLY A 301 -7.62 0.65 -16.41
CA GLY A 301 -8.17 0.96 -17.72
C GLY A 301 -9.13 -0.13 -18.21
N VAL A 302 -10.05 0.29 -19.07
CA VAL A 302 -10.96 -0.60 -19.82
C VAL A 302 -10.22 -1.21 -21.00
N SER A 303 -10.48 -2.49 -21.26
CA SER A 303 -10.03 -3.25 -22.41
C SER A 303 -11.12 -4.24 -22.84
N VAL A 304 -10.76 -5.19 -23.69
CA VAL A 304 -11.61 -6.31 -24.12
C VAL A 304 -10.95 -7.65 -23.81
N ASP A 305 -11.77 -8.70 -23.66
CA ASP A 305 -11.31 -10.09 -23.60
C ASP A 305 -11.20 -10.73 -24.99
N ALA A 306 -10.79 -12.00 -25.03
CA ALA A 306 -10.60 -12.76 -26.27
C ALA A 306 -11.87 -12.93 -27.13
N HIS A 307 -13.07 -12.69 -26.59
CA HIS A 307 -14.34 -12.70 -27.33
C HIS A 307 -14.83 -11.29 -27.65
N GLY A 308 -14.07 -10.24 -27.29
CA GLY A 308 -14.47 -8.85 -27.48
C GLY A 308 -15.34 -8.29 -26.36
N ASN A 309 -15.59 -9.05 -25.29
CA ASN A 309 -16.36 -8.57 -24.14
C ASN A 309 -15.54 -7.56 -23.36
N ARG A 310 -16.19 -6.60 -22.70
CA ARG A 310 -15.48 -5.64 -21.84
C ARG A 310 -14.74 -6.35 -20.69
N ALA A 311 -13.51 -5.93 -20.45
CA ALA A 311 -12.71 -6.33 -19.30
C ALA A 311 -11.92 -5.14 -18.73
N TYR A 312 -11.51 -5.23 -17.46
CA TYR A 312 -10.67 -4.24 -16.81
C TYR A 312 -9.25 -4.77 -16.60
N ARG A 313 -8.25 -3.88 -16.63
CA ARG A 313 -6.84 -4.21 -16.31
C ARG A 313 -6.10 -3.02 -15.71
N LEU A 314 -4.92 -3.26 -15.14
CA LEU A 314 -3.97 -2.18 -14.85
C LEU A 314 -3.34 -1.68 -16.15
N ALA A 315 -3.48 -0.41 -16.51
CA ALA A 315 -3.03 0.20 -17.77
C ALA A 315 -1.72 1.01 -17.65
N LEU A 316 -1.01 1.16 -18.77
CA LEU A 316 0.25 1.90 -18.89
C LEU A 316 1.31 1.46 -17.86
N GLN A 317 1.39 0.16 -17.57
CA GLN A 317 2.26 -0.39 -16.51
C GLN A 317 3.76 -0.12 -16.74
N THR A 318 4.17 0.20 -17.97
CA THR A 318 5.55 0.59 -18.27
C THR A 318 6.02 1.84 -17.51
N ARG A 319 5.13 2.59 -16.84
CA ARG A 319 5.51 3.70 -15.94
C ARG A 319 6.08 3.20 -14.60
N GLU A 320 5.73 1.99 -14.19
CA GLU A 320 5.91 1.50 -12.83
C GLU A 320 7.29 0.85 -12.62
N GLN A 321 7.69 0.78 -11.35
CA GLN A 321 9.01 0.33 -10.89
C GLN A 321 9.42 -1.06 -11.40
N HIS A 322 8.47 -2.00 -11.51
CA HIS A 322 8.76 -3.39 -11.87
C HIS A 322 9.20 -3.56 -13.34
N ILE A 323 8.89 -2.58 -14.20
CA ILE A 323 9.33 -2.54 -15.60
C ILE A 323 10.48 -1.53 -15.78
N ARG A 324 10.32 -0.30 -15.26
CA ARG A 324 11.24 0.81 -15.57
C ARG A 324 12.32 1.09 -14.53
N ARG A 325 12.29 0.45 -13.36
CA ARG A 325 13.35 0.56 -12.33
C ARG A 325 13.68 2.03 -12.02
N GLU A 326 14.94 2.46 -12.12
CA GLU A 326 15.37 3.86 -11.88
C GLU A 326 14.73 4.89 -12.83
N LYS A 327 14.11 4.47 -13.94
CA LYS A 327 13.40 5.34 -14.90
C LYS A 327 11.88 5.36 -14.68
N ALA A 328 11.39 4.74 -13.61
CA ALA A 328 9.97 4.74 -13.26
C ALA A 328 9.51 6.16 -12.89
N THR A 329 8.19 6.39 -12.92
CA THR A 329 7.63 7.69 -12.54
C THR A 329 7.66 7.93 -11.03
N SER A 330 7.73 6.85 -10.23
CA SER A 330 7.82 6.83 -8.77
C SER A 330 8.34 5.46 -8.32
N ASN A 331 8.79 5.37 -7.07
CA ASN A 331 9.13 4.10 -6.42
C ASN A 331 7.90 3.37 -5.84
N VAL A 332 6.70 3.97 -5.87
CA VAL A 332 5.51 3.38 -5.25
C VAL A 332 5.20 1.99 -5.84
N CYS A 333 4.98 1.02 -4.95
CA CYS A 333 4.58 -0.35 -5.30
C CYS A 333 3.28 -0.72 -4.57
N THR A 334 3.32 -1.09 -3.29
CA THR A 334 2.11 -1.15 -2.45
C THR A 334 1.55 0.27 -2.30
N ALA A 335 0.24 0.44 -2.51
CA ALA A 335 -0.45 1.73 -2.38
C ALA A 335 -1.53 1.61 -1.27
N GLN A 336 -2.77 2.04 -1.54
CA GLN A 336 -3.87 2.05 -0.57
C GLN A 336 -5.19 1.52 -1.20
N ALA A 337 -5.09 0.45 -1.98
CA ALA A 337 -6.18 -0.05 -2.83
C ALA A 337 -7.47 -0.35 -2.05
N LEU A 338 -7.41 -1.06 -0.91
CA LEU A 338 -8.59 -1.36 -0.09
C LEU A 338 -9.32 -0.09 0.37
N LEU A 339 -8.57 0.96 0.70
CA LEU A 339 -9.14 2.21 1.20
C LEU A 339 -9.69 3.07 0.06
N ALA A 340 -9.09 2.97 -1.14
CA ALA A 340 -9.65 3.54 -2.36
C ALA A 340 -10.99 2.85 -2.73
N VAL A 341 -11.05 1.52 -2.59
CA VAL A 341 -12.29 0.74 -2.75
C VAL A 341 -13.36 1.19 -1.74
N MET A 342 -13.01 1.34 -0.46
CA MET A 342 -13.95 1.86 0.56
C MET A 342 -14.48 3.25 0.19
N ALA A 343 -13.61 4.18 -0.21
CA ALA A 343 -14.01 5.53 -0.60
C ALA A 343 -14.87 5.53 -1.88
N GLY A 344 -14.56 4.67 -2.85
CA GLY A 344 -15.38 4.46 -4.05
C GLY A 344 -16.78 3.94 -3.70
N PHE A 345 -16.88 2.95 -2.81
CA PHE A 345 -18.17 2.46 -2.33
C PHE A 345 -18.93 3.51 -1.50
N TYR A 346 -18.25 4.35 -0.72
CA TYR A 346 -18.89 5.48 -0.03
C TYR A 346 -19.58 6.42 -1.02
N ALA A 347 -18.89 6.78 -2.11
CA ALA A 347 -19.47 7.60 -3.17
C ALA A 347 -20.60 6.89 -3.93
N VAL A 348 -20.48 5.59 -4.20
CA VAL A 348 -21.58 4.80 -4.79
C VAL A 348 -22.78 4.73 -3.85
N PHE A 349 -22.59 4.58 -2.54
CA PHE A 349 -23.69 4.43 -1.58
C PHE A 349 -24.50 5.73 -1.44
N HIS A 350 -23.80 6.86 -1.31
CA HIS A 350 -24.44 8.15 -1.12
C HIS A 350 -24.88 8.80 -2.44
N GLY A 351 -24.13 8.58 -3.51
CA GLY A 351 -24.29 9.26 -4.80
C GLY A 351 -24.13 10.78 -4.70
N PRO A 352 -24.29 11.51 -5.82
CA PRO A 352 -24.03 12.95 -5.85
C PRO A 352 -24.91 13.74 -4.89
N LYS A 353 -26.21 13.39 -4.79
CA LYS A 353 -27.17 14.05 -3.89
C LYS A 353 -26.83 13.81 -2.41
N GLY A 354 -26.47 12.58 -2.05
CA GLY A 354 -26.12 12.24 -0.66
C GLY A 354 -24.83 12.93 -0.23
N LEU A 355 -23.80 12.88 -1.06
CA LEU A 355 -22.53 13.56 -0.81
C LEU A 355 -22.71 15.08 -0.68
N ARG A 356 -23.48 15.69 -1.60
CA ARG A 356 -23.84 17.12 -1.51
C ARG A 356 -24.53 17.44 -0.18
N ALA A 357 -25.53 16.65 0.22
CA ALA A 357 -26.25 16.87 1.47
C ALA A 357 -25.35 16.67 2.71
N ILE A 358 -24.32 15.82 2.65
CA ILE A 358 -23.33 15.68 3.72
C ILE A 358 -22.48 16.95 3.78
N ALA A 359 -21.93 17.39 2.65
CA ALA A 359 -21.13 18.62 2.59
C ALA A 359 -21.92 19.86 3.03
N GLU A 360 -23.17 20.02 2.59
CA GLU A 360 -24.05 21.13 3.00
C GLU A 360 -24.29 21.11 4.52
N ARG A 361 -24.54 19.93 5.10
CA ARG A 361 -24.73 19.80 6.55
C ARG A 361 -23.46 20.14 7.33
N ILE A 362 -22.29 19.75 6.85
CA ILE A 362 -21.01 20.11 7.48
C ILE A 362 -20.82 21.63 7.43
N HIS A 363 -21.02 22.24 6.26
CA HIS A 363 -20.89 23.69 6.09
C HIS A 363 -21.86 24.45 7.00
N LEU A 364 -23.15 24.13 6.97
CA LEU A 364 -24.16 24.83 7.77
C LEU A 364 -23.91 24.69 9.27
N LYS A 365 -23.44 23.53 9.76
CA LYS A 365 -23.02 23.37 11.17
C LYS A 365 -21.84 24.29 11.51
N THR A 366 -20.90 24.45 10.59
CA THR A 366 -19.73 25.33 10.77
C THR A 366 -20.15 26.79 10.81
N VAL A 367 -21.08 27.20 9.93
CA VAL A 367 -21.68 28.54 9.97
C VAL A 367 -22.37 28.79 11.31
N ARG A 368 -23.20 27.86 11.79
CA ARG A 368 -23.86 28.00 13.11
C ARG A 368 -22.85 28.18 14.23
N LEU A 369 -21.79 27.35 14.25
CA LEU A 369 -20.73 27.46 15.24
C LEU A 369 -20.10 28.86 15.21
N ALA A 370 -19.72 29.34 14.03
CA ALA A 370 -19.11 30.64 13.80
C ALA A 370 -20.01 31.78 14.27
N GLU A 371 -21.28 31.80 13.84
CA GLU A 371 -22.28 32.82 14.23
C GLU A 371 -22.43 32.90 15.76
N GLY A 372 -22.35 31.77 16.46
CA GLY A 372 -22.39 31.76 17.93
C GLY A 372 -21.17 32.36 18.60
N LEU A 373 -19.99 32.20 18.00
CA LEU A 373 -18.77 32.83 18.48
C LEU A 373 -18.76 34.33 18.17
N GLU A 374 -19.17 34.72 16.98
CA GLU A 374 -19.30 36.12 16.55
C GLU A 374 -20.31 36.89 17.42
N ALA A 375 -21.47 36.30 17.71
CA ALA A 375 -22.47 36.90 18.60
C ALA A 375 -21.95 37.16 20.03
N ALA A 376 -20.91 36.43 20.44
CA ALA A 376 -20.23 36.62 21.72
C ALA A 376 -19.02 37.57 21.63
N GLY A 377 -18.75 38.15 20.46
CA GLY A 377 -17.67 39.11 20.23
C GLY A 377 -16.32 38.50 19.83
N TYR A 378 -16.26 37.20 19.55
CA TYR A 378 -15.03 36.60 19.01
C TYR A 378 -14.84 36.96 17.55
N VAL A 379 -13.59 37.23 17.16
CA VAL A 379 -13.23 37.45 15.76
C VAL A 379 -12.98 36.11 15.09
N VAL A 380 -13.93 35.69 14.26
CA VAL A 380 -13.86 34.47 13.47
C VAL A 380 -13.37 34.83 12.08
N GLY A 381 -12.33 34.14 11.62
CA GLY A 381 -11.88 34.19 10.23
C GLY A 381 -11.62 32.80 9.69
N PRO A 382 -11.38 32.64 8.39
CA PRO A 382 -11.59 33.64 7.34
C PRO A 382 -13.09 33.95 7.12
N GLU A 383 -13.42 34.96 6.30
CA GLU A 383 -14.81 35.30 5.99
C GLU A 383 -15.53 34.19 5.20
N GLY A 384 -14.83 33.62 4.22
CA GLY A 384 -15.29 32.51 3.41
C GLY A 384 -14.61 31.20 3.80
N PHE A 385 -15.41 30.17 4.14
CA PHE A 385 -14.93 28.87 4.60
C PHE A 385 -15.91 27.73 4.28
N PHE A 386 -15.38 26.51 4.16
CA PHE A 386 -16.19 25.29 4.08
C PHE A 386 -16.54 24.76 5.47
N ASP A 387 -15.59 24.10 6.14
CA ASP A 387 -15.78 23.41 7.42
C ASP A 387 -14.81 23.82 8.53
N THR A 388 -13.87 24.70 8.20
CA THR A 388 -12.76 25.10 9.06
C THR A 388 -12.79 26.59 9.31
N ILE A 389 -12.72 26.99 10.57
CA ILE A 389 -12.56 28.38 11.01
C ILE A 389 -11.36 28.52 11.93
N THR A 390 -10.80 29.73 11.97
CA THR A 390 -9.72 30.13 12.86
C THR A 390 -10.16 31.35 13.66
N VAL A 391 -10.18 31.23 14.98
CA VAL A 391 -10.71 32.24 15.90
C VAL A 391 -9.56 32.93 16.62
N GLU A 392 -9.53 34.25 16.59
CA GLU A 392 -8.57 35.06 17.35
C GLU A 392 -9.01 35.20 18.80
N VAL A 393 -8.15 34.77 19.73
CA VAL A 393 -8.46 34.66 21.16
C VAL A 393 -7.33 35.19 22.05
N GLY A 394 -6.24 35.71 21.48
CA GLY A 394 -5.12 36.28 22.22
C GLY A 394 -4.56 35.34 23.29
N LEU A 395 -4.37 35.87 24.50
CA LEU A 395 -3.84 35.14 25.66
C LEU A 395 -4.78 34.03 26.17
N LEU A 396 -6.05 34.01 25.75
CA LEU A 396 -7.03 33.00 26.16
C LEU A 396 -6.82 31.65 25.46
N GLN A 397 -6.02 31.59 24.39
CA GLN A 397 -5.78 30.38 23.58
C GLN A 397 -5.54 29.13 24.45
N ARG A 398 -4.60 29.20 25.40
CA ARG A 398 -4.26 28.06 26.27
C ARG A 398 -5.45 27.65 27.15
N GLY A 399 -6.17 28.61 27.71
CA GLY A 399 -7.33 28.36 28.57
C GLY A 399 -8.46 27.68 27.81
N ILE A 400 -8.76 28.15 26.59
CA ILE A 400 -9.78 27.58 25.71
C ILE A 400 -9.42 26.15 25.29
N LEU A 401 -8.17 25.89 24.89
CA LEU A 401 -7.73 24.54 24.55
C LEU A 401 -7.88 23.56 25.74
N GLN A 402 -7.54 24.01 26.95
CA GLN A 402 -7.72 23.21 28.16
C GLN A 402 -9.19 22.99 28.52
N ALA A 403 -10.04 24.01 28.34
CA ALA A 403 -11.48 23.90 28.54
C ALA A 403 -12.12 22.95 27.52
N ALA A 404 -11.71 23.00 26.25
CA ALA A 404 -12.18 22.10 25.21
C ALA A 404 -11.88 20.63 25.56
N VAL A 405 -10.67 20.32 26.04
CA VAL A 405 -10.32 18.96 26.47
C VAL A 405 -11.20 18.49 27.63
N LYS A 406 -11.55 19.38 28.57
CA LYS A 406 -12.50 19.05 29.67
C LYS A 406 -13.92 18.80 29.16
N GLU A 407 -14.30 19.43 28.05
CA GLU A 407 -15.55 19.19 27.34
C GLU A 407 -15.49 17.98 26.38
N GLY A 408 -14.36 17.26 26.35
CA GLY A 408 -14.17 16.08 25.50
C GLY A 408 -13.84 16.39 24.04
N ILE A 409 -13.30 17.58 23.75
CA ILE A 409 -12.96 18.05 22.40
C ILE A 409 -11.48 18.42 22.28
N ASN A 410 -10.84 18.04 21.17
CA ASN A 410 -9.56 18.60 20.76
C ASN A 410 -9.77 19.71 19.72
N LEU A 411 -9.09 20.84 19.90
CA LEU A 411 -9.04 21.95 18.94
C LEU A 411 -7.59 22.18 18.49
N ARG A 412 -7.41 22.82 17.33
CA ARG A 412 -6.07 23.09 16.80
C ARG A 412 -5.49 24.36 17.41
N LYS A 413 -4.28 24.27 17.95
CA LYS A 413 -3.49 25.44 18.28
C LYS A 413 -2.93 26.08 16.99
N VAL A 414 -3.25 27.35 16.72
CA VAL A 414 -2.72 28.10 15.57
C VAL A 414 -1.89 29.28 16.06
N GLY A 415 -0.58 29.24 15.79
CA GLY A 415 0.35 30.24 16.30
C GLY A 415 0.27 30.37 17.83
N ARG A 416 0.31 31.61 18.32
CA ARG A 416 0.29 31.93 19.77
C ARG A 416 -1.04 32.50 20.27
N THR A 417 -1.95 32.86 19.36
CA THR A 417 -3.14 33.65 19.70
C THR A 417 -4.44 33.11 19.09
N LYS A 418 -4.38 32.14 18.17
CA LYS A 418 -5.55 31.65 17.42
C LYS A 418 -5.90 30.20 17.72
N VAL A 419 -7.17 29.84 17.60
CA VAL A 419 -7.65 28.45 17.70
C VAL A 419 -8.31 28.07 16.37
N GLY A 420 -7.82 27.00 15.75
CA GLY A 420 -8.45 26.39 14.58
C GLY A 420 -9.49 25.36 15.00
N ILE A 421 -10.63 25.35 14.31
CA ILE A 421 -11.75 24.45 14.57
C ILE A 421 -12.24 23.94 13.22
N THR A 422 -12.16 22.63 13.01
CA THR A 422 -12.66 21.97 11.80
C THR A 422 -13.79 21.03 12.16
N LEU A 423 -14.98 21.28 11.63
CA LEU A 423 -16.13 20.40 11.80
C LEU A 423 -16.17 19.34 10.70
N ASP A 424 -16.95 18.30 10.97
CA ASP A 424 -17.00 17.12 10.11
C ASP A 424 -18.36 16.42 10.15
N GLU A 425 -18.47 15.31 9.41
CA GLU A 425 -19.71 14.55 9.25
C GLU A 425 -20.29 14.07 10.60
N THR A 426 -19.43 13.76 11.57
CA THR A 426 -19.78 13.22 12.89
C THR A 426 -20.31 14.27 13.86
N THR A 427 -20.20 15.55 13.51
CA THR A 427 -20.56 16.67 14.38
C THR A 427 -22.04 16.62 14.75
N ARG A 428 -22.33 16.67 16.06
CA ARG A 428 -23.69 16.73 16.62
C ARG A 428 -23.94 18.10 17.26
N PRO A 429 -25.21 18.48 17.54
CA PRO A 429 -25.52 19.70 18.30
C PRO A 429 -24.70 19.83 19.59
N ALA A 430 -24.59 18.74 20.37
CA ALA A 430 -23.79 18.70 21.59
C ALA A 430 -22.29 18.99 21.37
N THR A 431 -21.75 18.68 20.19
CA THR A 431 -20.36 19.02 19.82
C THR A 431 -20.20 20.53 19.68
N ILE A 432 -21.12 21.20 18.97
CA ILE A 432 -21.12 22.66 18.79
C ILE A 432 -21.25 23.35 20.15
N GLU A 433 -22.18 22.89 20.98
CA GLU A 433 -22.40 23.44 22.32
C GLU A 433 -21.17 23.25 23.23
N ALA A 434 -20.47 22.13 23.13
CA ALA A 434 -19.22 21.88 23.86
C ALA A 434 -18.10 22.84 23.43
N VAL A 435 -18.00 23.15 22.13
CA VAL A 435 -17.07 24.20 21.67
C VAL A 435 -17.47 25.55 22.25
N TRP A 436 -18.75 25.95 22.19
CA TRP A 436 -19.22 27.19 22.81
C TRP A 436 -18.91 27.26 24.32
N ARG A 437 -19.11 26.17 25.07
CA ARG A 437 -18.75 26.11 26.49
C ARG A 437 -17.24 26.25 26.72
N ALA A 438 -16.40 25.69 25.86
CA ALA A 438 -14.95 25.89 25.92
C ALA A 438 -14.54 27.37 25.73
N PHE A 439 -15.34 28.14 25.00
CA PHE A 439 -15.22 29.59 24.83
C PHE A 439 -15.98 30.41 25.91
N GLY A 440 -16.50 29.75 26.95
CA GLY A 440 -17.20 30.38 28.07
C GLY A 440 -18.68 30.71 27.82
N LEU A 441 -19.26 30.16 26.76
CA LEU A 441 -20.64 30.47 26.33
C LEU A 441 -21.61 29.36 26.77
N VAL A 442 -22.69 29.75 27.43
CA VAL A 442 -23.80 28.85 27.76
C VAL A 442 -24.91 29.04 26.73
N ARG A 443 -24.88 28.22 25.68
CA ARG A 443 -25.81 28.29 24.54
C ARG A 443 -26.28 26.89 24.15
N ARG A 444 -27.50 26.79 23.62
CA ARG A 444 -28.02 25.58 22.96
C ARG A 444 -28.01 25.73 21.45
N ASP A 445 -27.72 24.65 20.73
CA ASP A 445 -27.87 24.61 19.27
C ASP A 445 -29.34 24.33 18.94
N GLU A 446 -30.11 25.40 18.70
CA GLU A 446 -31.54 25.33 18.35
C GLU A 446 -31.77 24.92 16.87
N GLY A 447 -30.70 24.69 16.09
CA GLY A 447 -30.78 24.39 14.67
C GLY A 447 -31.05 25.64 13.81
N GLY A 448 -30.97 25.46 12.47
CA GLY A 448 -31.14 26.54 11.49
C GLY A 448 -29.93 27.48 11.39
N ALA A 449 -29.14 27.38 10.31
CA ALA A 449 -28.19 28.43 9.96
C ALA A 449 -28.94 29.50 9.15
N GLN A 450 -28.66 30.78 9.37
CA GLN A 450 -29.34 31.86 8.64
C GLN A 450 -28.59 32.30 7.38
N GLY A 451 -27.32 31.94 7.20
CA GLY A 451 -26.49 32.33 6.05
C GLY A 451 -25.65 31.21 5.41
N CYS A 452 -25.04 31.53 4.28
CA CYS A 452 -24.01 30.75 3.59
C CYS A 452 -22.69 31.52 3.68
N ARG A 453 -21.57 30.84 3.96
CA ARG A 453 -20.22 31.43 3.99
C ARG A 453 -19.35 30.97 2.83
N LEU A 454 -19.94 30.33 1.82
CA LEU A 454 -19.26 30.03 0.57
C LEU A 454 -19.40 31.23 -0.38
N PRO A 455 -18.31 31.79 -0.93
CA PRO A 455 -18.39 32.86 -1.92
C PRO A 455 -19.10 32.39 -3.20
N ASP A 456 -20.01 33.20 -3.75
CA ASP A 456 -20.79 32.85 -4.95
C ASP A 456 -19.91 32.43 -6.14
N ALA A 457 -18.79 33.11 -6.35
CA ALA A 457 -17.85 32.82 -7.43
C ALA A 457 -17.15 31.45 -7.29
N LEU A 458 -17.14 30.89 -6.08
CA LEU A 458 -16.55 29.59 -5.77
C LEU A 458 -17.60 28.49 -5.59
N LEU A 459 -18.89 28.76 -5.80
CA LEU A 459 -19.89 27.70 -5.79
C LEU A 459 -19.76 26.84 -7.04
N ARG A 460 -19.72 25.52 -6.85
CA ARG A 460 -19.69 24.54 -7.93
C ARG A 460 -20.91 24.69 -8.82
N GLN A 461 -20.67 24.79 -10.13
CA GLN A 461 -21.71 24.87 -11.16
C GLN A 461 -21.85 23.55 -11.95
N SER A 462 -20.81 22.71 -11.96
CA SER A 462 -20.79 21.46 -12.69
C SER A 462 -21.45 20.31 -11.92
N ASP A 463 -22.10 19.41 -12.66
CA ASP A 463 -22.52 18.13 -12.12
C ASP A 463 -21.32 17.19 -11.91
N TYR A 464 -21.52 16.13 -11.13
CA TYR A 464 -20.53 15.09 -10.86
C TYR A 464 -21.23 13.76 -10.55
N LEU A 465 -20.50 12.65 -10.71
CA LEU A 465 -21.00 11.29 -10.49
C LEU A 465 -22.23 11.01 -11.35
N GLY A 466 -22.16 11.43 -12.62
CA GLY A 466 -23.24 11.28 -13.60
C GLY A 466 -23.42 9.84 -14.09
N HIS A 467 -22.38 8.99 -13.93
CA HIS A 467 -22.43 7.58 -14.30
C HIS A 467 -23.45 6.80 -13.46
N GLU A 468 -24.17 5.87 -14.09
CA GLU A 468 -25.32 5.16 -13.49
C GLU A 468 -24.94 4.38 -12.21
N ILE A 469 -23.70 3.89 -12.10
CA ILE A 469 -23.23 3.20 -10.90
C ILE A 469 -23.36 4.05 -9.64
N PHE A 470 -23.18 5.37 -9.76
CA PHE A 470 -23.34 6.32 -8.67
C PHE A 470 -24.78 6.77 -8.50
N GLN A 471 -25.73 6.29 -9.29
CA GLN A 471 -27.18 6.50 -9.16
C GLN A 471 -27.90 5.26 -8.60
N MET A 472 -27.26 4.10 -8.64
CA MET A 472 -27.76 2.81 -8.15
C MET A 472 -27.29 2.50 -6.71
N ASN A 473 -27.74 1.36 -6.17
CA ASN A 473 -27.25 0.75 -4.93
C ASN A 473 -27.47 1.61 -3.67
N ARG A 474 -28.65 2.24 -3.55
CA ARG A 474 -28.98 3.12 -2.41
C ARG A 474 -29.52 2.37 -1.21
N ALA A 475 -30.28 1.31 -1.47
CA ALA A 475 -30.71 0.44 -0.39
C ALA A 475 -29.52 -0.39 0.09
N GLU A 476 -29.39 -0.58 1.40
CA GLU A 476 -28.32 -1.39 1.99
C GLU A 476 -28.25 -2.80 1.35
N THR A 477 -29.40 -3.42 1.09
CA THR A 477 -29.50 -4.72 0.39
C THR A 477 -28.89 -4.69 -1.02
N GLU A 478 -29.13 -3.63 -1.79
CA GLU A 478 -28.57 -3.50 -3.14
C GLU A 478 -27.05 -3.32 -3.07
N MET A 479 -26.58 -2.47 -2.16
CA MET A 479 -25.15 -2.25 -1.93
C MET A 479 -24.45 -3.52 -1.47
N MET A 480 -25.03 -4.27 -0.53
CA MET A 480 -24.52 -5.58 -0.11
C MET A 480 -24.43 -6.56 -1.28
N ARG A 481 -25.46 -6.62 -2.15
CA ARG A 481 -25.43 -7.45 -3.36
C ARG A 481 -24.36 -7.00 -4.33
N TYR A 482 -24.15 -5.69 -4.50
CA TYR A 482 -23.12 -5.17 -5.38
C TYR A 482 -21.72 -5.52 -4.89
N MET A 483 -21.40 -5.23 -3.63
CA MET A 483 -20.13 -5.60 -3.00
C MET A 483 -19.89 -7.11 -3.06
N ARG A 484 -20.94 -7.92 -2.84
CA ARG A 484 -20.82 -9.38 -2.95
C ARG A 484 -20.53 -9.84 -4.38
N ARG A 485 -21.24 -9.31 -5.38
CA ARG A 485 -21.01 -9.64 -6.80
C ARG A 485 -19.58 -9.34 -7.23
N LEU A 486 -19.01 -8.20 -6.78
CA LEU A 486 -17.62 -7.87 -7.08
C LEU A 486 -16.66 -8.81 -6.35
N ALA A 487 -16.91 -9.14 -5.08
CA ALA A 487 -16.09 -10.12 -4.35
C ALA A 487 -16.06 -11.49 -5.06
N ASP A 488 -17.20 -11.97 -5.58
CA ASP A 488 -17.27 -13.25 -6.28
C ASP A 488 -16.52 -13.28 -7.62
N ARG A 489 -16.15 -12.11 -8.17
CA ARG A 489 -15.33 -11.96 -9.40
C ARG A 489 -13.83 -11.97 -9.11
N ASP A 490 -13.44 -12.04 -7.84
CA ASP A 490 -12.05 -11.99 -7.41
C ASP A 490 -11.65 -13.32 -6.76
N LEU A 491 -10.46 -13.80 -7.08
CA LEU A 491 -9.84 -14.91 -6.35
C LEU A 491 -8.92 -14.35 -5.25
N ALA A 492 -9.19 -14.75 -4.01
CA ALA A 492 -8.51 -14.31 -2.80
C ALA A 492 -8.16 -15.54 -1.90
N LEU A 493 -7.51 -15.32 -0.75
CA LEU A 493 -6.99 -16.41 0.11
C LEU A 493 -8.10 -17.20 0.81
N ASP A 494 -9.33 -16.70 0.86
CA ASP A 494 -10.49 -17.45 1.35
C ASP A 494 -10.93 -18.57 0.38
N ARG A 495 -10.33 -18.66 -0.81
CA ARG A 495 -10.63 -19.68 -1.82
C ARG A 495 -9.48 -20.63 -2.14
N ALA A 496 -8.26 -20.12 -2.27
CA ALA A 496 -7.11 -20.91 -2.70
C ALA A 496 -5.79 -20.22 -2.35
N MET A 497 -4.71 -20.99 -2.30
CA MET A 497 -3.35 -20.46 -2.24
C MET A 497 -3.08 -19.50 -3.40
N ILE A 498 -2.43 -18.37 -3.08
CA ILE A 498 -1.91 -17.41 -4.05
C ILE A 498 -0.38 -17.40 -3.91
N PRO A 499 0.36 -18.25 -4.65
CA PRO A 499 1.78 -18.48 -4.40
C PRO A 499 2.69 -17.42 -5.06
N LEU A 500 2.38 -16.14 -4.85
CA LEU A 500 3.14 -15.02 -5.41
C LEU A 500 4.50 -14.88 -4.71
N GLY A 501 5.58 -15.21 -5.41
CA GLY A 501 6.94 -14.93 -4.97
C GLY A 501 7.19 -13.45 -4.64
N SER A 502 8.00 -13.20 -3.61
CA SER A 502 8.26 -11.92 -2.97
C SER A 502 7.04 -11.20 -2.42
N CYS A 503 5.92 -11.89 -2.19
CA CYS A 503 4.69 -11.28 -1.66
C CYS A 503 4.27 -11.86 -0.31
N THR A 504 4.72 -13.06 0.05
CA THR A 504 4.37 -13.75 1.31
C THR A 504 2.87 -13.69 1.59
N MET A 505 2.08 -14.36 0.75
CA MET A 505 0.62 -14.43 0.87
C MET A 505 0.18 -15.36 2.01
N LYS A 506 0.62 -15.08 3.24
CA LYS A 506 0.35 -15.86 4.45
C LYS A 506 -1.03 -15.54 5.03
N LEU A 507 -1.42 -16.28 6.08
CA LEU A 507 -2.63 -16.01 6.83
C LEU A 507 -2.67 -14.56 7.35
N ASN A 508 -3.81 -13.89 7.15
CA ASN A 508 -4.22 -12.70 7.89
C ASN A 508 -5.29 -13.12 8.90
N ALA A 509 -4.92 -13.44 10.13
CA ALA A 509 -5.83 -14.14 11.03
C ALA A 509 -6.96 -13.23 11.51
N ALA A 510 -8.16 -13.80 11.65
CA ALA A 510 -9.33 -13.02 12.10
C ALA A 510 -9.08 -12.32 13.44
N ALA A 511 -8.40 -12.98 14.39
CA ALA A 511 -8.04 -12.38 15.67
C ALA A 511 -7.11 -11.16 15.51
N GLU A 512 -6.17 -11.19 14.56
CA GLU A 512 -5.26 -10.07 14.27
C GLU A 512 -6.00 -8.89 13.62
N MET A 513 -7.04 -9.17 12.84
CA MET A 513 -7.82 -8.19 12.09
C MET A 513 -8.89 -7.48 12.93
N MET A 514 -9.48 -8.15 13.92
CA MET A 514 -10.55 -7.59 14.77
C MET A 514 -10.24 -6.21 15.39
N PRO A 515 -9.04 -5.95 15.94
CA PRO A 515 -8.74 -4.70 16.63
C PRO A 515 -8.66 -3.47 15.71
N VAL A 516 -8.47 -3.68 14.40
CA VAL A 516 -8.30 -2.59 13.44
C VAL A 516 -9.54 -1.69 13.39
N SER A 517 -10.74 -2.25 13.61
CA SER A 517 -12.00 -1.51 13.64
C SER A 517 -12.45 -1.09 15.05
N TRP A 518 -11.67 -1.37 16.10
CA TRP A 518 -11.98 -0.90 17.44
C TRP A 518 -11.88 0.62 17.52
N ARG A 519 -12.85 1.24 18.19
CA ARG A 519 -12.96 2.71 18.28
C ARG A 519 -11.68 3.34 18.84
N GLU A 520 -11.04 2.68 19.79
CA GLU A 520 -9.82 3.09 20.49
C GLU A 520 -8.59 3.20 19.56
N PHE A 521 -8.58 2.48 18.44
CA PHE A 521 -7.56 2.58 17.40
C PHE A 521 -8.08 3.36 16.17
N ALA A 522 -9.27 3.03 15.68
CA ALA A 522 -9.82 3.58 14.44
C ALA A 522 -10.20 5.06 14.51
N ALA A 523 -10.56 5.60 15.69
CA ALA A 523 -11.16 6.93 15.80
C ALA A 523 -10.23 8.02 16.38
N LEU A 524 -8.97 7.70 16.69
CA LEU A 524 -8.02 8.69 17.23
C LEU A 524 -7.44 9.55 16.09
N HIS A 525 -7.37 10.87 16.28
CA HIS A 525 -6.76 11.78 15.30
C HIS A 525 -5.22 11.73 15.40
N PRO A 526 -4.45 11.71 14.29
CA PRO A 526 -2.98 11.61 14.30
C PRO A 526 -2.24 12.68 15.11
N TYR A 527 -2.88 13.80 15.39
CA TYR A 527 -2.31 14.98 16.05
C TYR A 527 -2.98 15.25 17.40
N ALA A 528 -3.72 14.26 17.92
CA ALA A 528 -4.24 14.30 19.28
C ALA A 528 -3.08 14.44 20.29
N PRO A 529 -3.28 15.13 21.43
CA PRO A 529 -2.28 15.21 22.48
C PRO A 529 -1.73 13.83 22.88
N LYS A 530 -0.41 13.74 23.09
CA LYS A 530 0.29 12.46 23.36
C LYS A 530 -0.29 11.70 24.57
N ASP A 531 -0.84 12.39 25.56
CA ASP A 531 -1.45 11.74 26.74
C ASP A 531 -2.78 11.03 26.44
N GLN A 532 -3.36 11.25 25.25
CA GLN A 532 -4.55 10.57 24.74
C GLN A 532 -4.21 9.32 23.91
N ALA A 533 -2.95 9.13 23.51
CA ALA A 533 -2.49 8.04 22.65
C ALA A 533 -1.58 7.05 23.41
N LYS A 534 -1.80 6.84 24.71
CA LYS A 534 -0.92 6.00 25.54
C LYS A 534 -0.94 4.53 25.15
N GLY A 535 -2.07 4.01 24.69
CA GLY A 535 -2.19 2.65 24.17
C GLY A 535 -1.36 2.47 22.90
N TYR A 536 -1.48 3.42 21.96
CA TYR A 536 -0.61 3.45 20.78
C TYR A 536 0.88 3.50 21.15
N ALA A 537 1.27 4.37 22.09
CA ALA A 537 2.66 4.49 22.51
C ALA A 537 3.21 3.19 23.13
N GLU A 538 2.39 2.45 23.89
CA GLU A 538 2.78 1.16 24.45
C GLU A 538 2.95 0.09 23.38
N MET A 539 1.98 -0.05 22.48
CA MET A 539 2.03 -1.01 21.37
C MET A 539 3.20 -0.73 20.42
N ILE A 540 3.38 0.54 20.00
CA ILE A 540 4.46 0.94 19.09
C ILE A 540 5.82 0.64 19.70
N ARG A 541 6.01 0.96 21.00
CA ARG A 541 7.27 0.67 21.69
C ARG A 541 7.54 -0.83 21.76
N ASP A 542 6.59 -1.61 22.28
CA ASP A 542 6.78 -3.06 22.45
C ASP A 542 7.00 -3.77 21.09
N LEU A 543 6.24 -3.40 20.05
CA LEU A 543 6.48 -3.91 18.70
C LEU A 543 7.85 -3.48 18.17
N SER A 544 8.27 -2.23 18.37
CA SER A 544 9.60 -1.75 17.94
C SER A 544 10.73 -2.54 18.61
N ASP A 545 10.64 -2.77 19.92
CA ASP A 545 11.64 -3.52 20.69
C ASP A 545 11.74 -4.97 20.17
N LYS A 546 10.60 -5.61 19.89
CA LYS A 546 10.57 -6.97 19.31
C LYS A 546 11.10 -7.01 17.89
N LEU A 547 10.79 -6.02 17.05
CA LEU A 547 11.33 -5.93 15.69
C LEU A 547 12.85 -5.69 15.70
N CYS A 548 13.37 -4.89 16.64
CA CYS A 548 14.81 -4.77 16.89
C CYS A 548 15.43 -6.13 17.22
N ALA A 549 14.84 -6.90 18.13
CA ALA A 549 15.33 -8.24 18.48
C ALA A 549 15.32 -9.21 17.28
N ILE A 550 14.24 -9.20 16.48
CA ILE A 550 14.09 -10.00 15.26
C ILE A 550 15.13 -9.64 14.20
N THR A 551 15.49 -8.38 14.10
CA THR A 551 16.33 -7.88 13.00
C THR A 551 17.80 -7.67 13.36
N GLY A 552 18.13 -7.61 14.65
CA GLY A 552 19.46 -7.25 15.14
C GLY A 552 19.78 -5.76 15.00
N TYR A 553 18.77 -4.90 14.89
CA TYR A 553 18.91 -3.44 14.85
C TYR A 553 18.68 -2.80 16.21
N ASP A 554 19.07 -1.53 16.35
CA ASP A 554 19.09 -0.81 17.63
C ASP A 554 17.92 0.17 17.79
N ALA A 555 17.29 0.59 16.68
CA ALA A 555 16.11 1.45 16.69
C ALA A 555 15.18 1.17 15.50
N ILE A 556 13.88 1.40 15.68
CA ILE A 556 12.85 1.33 14.63
C ILE A 556 12.19 2.69 14.41
N SER A 557 11.99 3.08 13.15
CA SER A 557 11.01 4.12 12.77
C SER A 557 9.80 3.48 12.10
N MET A 558 8.61 3.74 12.67
CA MET A 558 7.32 3.28 12.14
C MET A 558 6.70 4.27 11.13
N GLN A 559 7.38 5.37 10.80
CA GLN A 559 6.81 6.40 9.93
C GLN A 559 6.52 5.95 8.49
N PRO A 560 7.40 5.17 7.81
CA PRO A 560 7.19 4.85 6.41
C PRO A 560 5.99 3.88 6.21
N ASN A 561 5.03 4.31 5.40
CA ASN A 561 3.75 3.62 5.16
C ASN A 561 3.75 2.70 3.93
N SER A 562 4.91 2.26 3.44
CA SER A 562 5.07 1.18 2.46
C SER A 562 6.54 0.72 2.43
N GLY A 563 6.83 -0.44 1.85
CA GLY A 563 8.21 -0.92 1.74
C GLY A 563 9.11 0.03 0.93
N ALA A 564 8.60 0.55 -0.20
CA ALA A 564 9.31 1.54 -1.01
C ALA A 564 9.57 2.86 -0.26
N GLN A 565 8.65 3.29 0.61
CA GLN A 565 8.90 4.42 1.50
C GLN A 565 9.93 4.09 2.58
N GLY A 566 9.99 2.84 3.06
CA GLY A 566 11.03 2.35 3.95
C GLY A 566 12.41 2.41 3.29
N GLU A 567 12.54 1.99 2.03
CA GLU A 567 13.76 2.19 1.24
C GLU A 567 14.16 3.65 1.16
N TYR A 568 13.25 4.51 0.71
CA TYR A 568 13.50 5.94 0.62
C TYR A 568 13.94 6.54 1.97
N ALA A 569 13.26 6.19 3.06
CA ALA A 569 13.59 6.64 4.41
C ALA A 569 14.96 6.15 4.89
N GLY A 570 15.31 4.89 4.61
CA GLY A 570 16.60 4.32 4.96
C GLY A 570 17.75 5.01 4.22
N LEU A 571 17.59 5.25 2.93
CA LEU A 571 18.61 5.96 2.14
C LEU A 571 18.73 7.44 2.55
N LEU A 572 17.62 8.12 2.88
CA LEU A 572 17.66 9.46 3.47
C LEU A 572 18.36 9.50 4.83
N THR A 573 18.17 8.45 5.65
CA THR A 573 18.83 8.31 6.95
C THR A 573 20.35 8.21 6.75
N ILE A 574 20.80 7.37 5.80
CA ILE A 574 22.23 7.28 5.40
C ILE A 574 22.74 8.64 4.90
N ALA A 575 22.00 9.30 4.00
CA ALA A 575 22.38 10.60 3.44
C ALA A 575 22.48 11.70 4.51
N SER A 576 21.58 11.68 5.51
CA SER A 576 21.60 12.59 6.66
C SER A 576 22.83 12.36 7.52
N TRP A 577 23.14 11.10 7.83
CA TRP A 577 24.33 10.71 8.59
C TRP A 577 25.64 11.09 7.88
N GLN A 578 25.76 10.83 6.58
CA GLN A 578 26.92 11.23 5.78
C GLN A 578 27.11 12.75 5.75
N ARG A 579 26.03 13.51 5.56
CA ARG A 579 26.10 14.99 5.61
C ARG A 579 26.56 15.52 6.97
N ALA A 580 26.08 14.95 8.07
CA ALA A 580 26.50 15.34 9.41
C ALA A 580 28.00 15.10 9.66
N ARG A 581 28.61 14.17 8.91
CA ARG A 581 30.04 13.85 8.96
C ARG A 581 30.89 14.59 7.91
N GLY A 582 30.29 15.50 7.15
CA GLY A 582 30.98 16.20 6.04
C GLY A 582 31.21 15.33 4.81
N GLU A 583 30.57 14.16 4.72
CA GLU A 583 30.70 13.19 3.63
C GLU A 583 29.52 13.25 2.64
N GLY A 584 28.79 14.36 2.62
CA GLY A 584 27.59 14.54 1.77
C GLY A 584 27.84 14.50 0.25
N ALA A 585 29.11 14.43 -0.19
CA ALA A 585 29.46 14.21 -1.58
C ALA A 585 29.24 12.75 -2.01
N ARG A 586 29.13 11.79 -1.07
CA ARG A 586 28.83 10.38 -1.37
C ARG A 586 27.41 10.25 -1.92
N ASP A 587 27.28 9.83 -3.17
CA ASP A 587 26.02 9.73 -3.91
C ASP A 587 25.93 8.49 -4.82
N VAL A 588 26.85 7.54 -4.72
CA VAL A 588 26.83 6.31 -5.51
C VAL A 588 26.17 5.18 -4.72
N CYS A 589 25.19 4.53 -5.33
CA CYS A 589 24.52 3.35 -4.76
C CYS A 589 24.79 2.12 -5.64
N LEU A 590 25.46 1.10 -5.09
CA LEU A 590 25.66 -0.18 -5.76
C LEU A 590 24.40 -1.05 -5.62
N ILE A 591 23.83 -1.49 -6.73
CA ILE A 591 22.59 -2.28 -6.71
C ILE A 591 22.74 -3.50 -7.64
N PRO A 592 22.62 -4.74 -7.14
CA PRO A 592 22.59 -5.94 -7.97
C PRO A 592 21.46 -5.90 -9.01
N VAL A 593 21.70 -6.45 -10.20
CA VAL A 593 20.72 -6.44 -11.29
C VAL A 593 19.44 -7.22 -10.97
N ASN A 594 19.50 -8.19 -10.05
CA ASN A 594 18.36 -8.97 -9.58
C ASN A 594 17.55 -8.26 -8.47
N ALA A 595 17.99 -7.13 -7.93
CA ALA A 595 17.23 -6.38 -6.92
C ALA A 595 15.86 -5.95 -7.46
N HIS A 596 14.90 -5.81 -6.55
CA HIS A 596 13.56 -5.33 -6.87
C HIS A 596 13.59 -3.93 -7.50
N GLY A 597 12.59 -3.62 -8.34
CA GLY A 597 12.58 -2.38 -9.12
C GLY A 597 12.41 -1.12 -8.27
N THR A 598 11.94 -1.26 -7.02
CA THR A 598 11.85 -0.18 -6.04
C THR A 598 13.23 0.31 -5.61
N ASN A 599 14.20 -0.58 -5.41
CA ASN A 599 15.55 -0.22 -4.94
C ASN A 599 16.21 0.87 -5.81
N PRO A 600 16.35 0.68 -7.15
CA PRO A 600 16.94 1.70 -8.01
C PRO A 600 16.05 2.95 -8.14
N ALA A 601 14.71 2.82 -8.05
CA ALA A 601 13.80 3.97 -8.04
C ALA A 601 13.95 4.82 -6.76
N SER A 602 14.06 4.19 -5.59
CA SER A 602 14.28 4.82 -4.29
C SER A 602 15.63 5.51 -4.21
N ALA A 603 16.69 4.88 -4.75
CA ALA A 603 18.01 5.49 -4.86
C ALA A 603 18.02 6.73 -5.77
N GLN A 604 17.35 6.65 -6.93
CA GLN A 604 17.19 7.79 -7.82
C GLN A 604 16.38 8.93 -7.15
N MET A 605 15.40 8.58 -6.32
CA MET A 605 14.55 9.53 -5.60
C MET A 605 15.27 10.28 -4.47
N VAL A 606 16.37 9.75 -3.92
CA VAL A 606 17.31 10.47 -3.05
C VAL A 606 18.44 11.17 -3.81
N GLY A 607 18.34 11.26 -5.14
CA GLY A 607 19.32 11.97 -5.98
C GLY A 607 20.64 11.22 -6.19
N TRP A 608 20.68 9.92 -5.87
CA TRP A 608 21.89 9.11 -5.99
C TRP A 608 22.05 8.48 -7.38
N LYS A 609 23.30 8.26 -7.76
CA LYS A 609 23.68 7.53 -8.96
C LYS A 609 23.64 6.02 -8.68
N VAL A 610 22.72 5.34 -9.36
CA VAL A 610 22.65 3.87 -9.37
C VAL A 610 23.78 3.31 -10.23
N VAL A 611 24.59 2.43 -9.65
CA VAL A 611 25.62 1.65 -10.37
C VAL A 611 25.21 0.17 -10.27
N PRO A 612 24.79 -0.45 -11.39
CA PRO A 612 24.34 -1.84 -11.37
C PRO A 612 25.53 -2.76 -11.10
N VAL A 613 25.34 -3.82 -10.32
CA VAL A 613 26.31 -4.90 -10.08
C VAL A 613 25.82 -6.20 -10.73
N LYS A 614 26.73 -6.94 -11.36
CA LYS A 614 26.42 -8.20 -12.04
C LYS A 614 26.06 -9.31 -11.03
N CYS A 615 25.33 -10.30 -11.53
CA CYS A 615 25.21 -11.58 -10.88
C CYS A 615 26.07 -12.61 -11.63
N ASP A 616 26.56 -13.63 -10.91
CA ASP A 616 27.24 -14.78 -11.49
C ASP A 616 26.26 -15.75 -12.19
N ALA A 617 26.76 -16.88 -12.71
CA ALA A 617 25.94 -17.85 -13.43
C ALA A 617 24.92 -18.55 -12.52
N GLU A 618 25.25 -18.67 -11.23
CA GLU A 618 24.42 -19.22 -10.16
C GLU A 618 23.43 -18.18 -9.60
N GLY A 619 23.44 -16.95 -10.12
CA GLY A 619 22.52 -15.88 -9.76
C GLY A 619 22.86 -15.15 -8.45
N SER A 620 24.03 -15.39 -7.86
CA SER A 620 24.54 -14.66 -6.69
C SER A 620 25.23 -13.35 -7.11
N ILE A 621 25.51 -12.46 -6.16
CA ILE A 621 26.26 -11.23 -6.45
C ILE A 621 27.68 -11.57 -6.90
N ASP A 622 28.10 -11.06 -8.07
CA ASP A 622 29.49 -11.19 -8.56
C ASP A 622 30.41 -10.34 -7.68
N LEU A 623 31.11 -10.98 -6.73
CA LEU A 623 31.99 -10.31 -5.79
C LEU A 623 33.16 -9.57 -6.46
N ALA A 624 33.66 -10.05 -7.60
CA ALA A 624 34.76 -9.40 -8.30
C ALA A 624 34.30 -8.09 -8.95
N ASP A 625 33.13 -8.11 -9.60
CA ASP A 625 32.48 -6.91 -10.14
C ASP A 625 32.06 -5.95 -9.03
N PHE A 626 31.53 -6.45 -7.91
CA PHE A 626 31.17 -5.66 -6.73
C PHE A 626 32.37 -4.92 -6.15
N ARG A 627 33.48 -5.63 -5.87
CA ARG A 627 34.71 -5.04 -5.35
C ARG A 627 35.30 -4.00 -6.31
N ALA A 628 35.39 -4.32 -7.60
CA ALA A 628 35.91 -3.38 -8.59
C ALA A 628 35.09 -2.08 -8.64
N LYS A 629 33.76 -2.16 -8.52
CA LYS A 629 32.88 -0.98 -8.49
C LYS A 629 32.95 -0.22 -7.18
N ALA A 630 33.07 -0.91 -6.05
CA ALA A 630 33.27 -0.27 -4.74
C ALA A 630 34.60 0.51 -4.73
N GLU A 631 35.69 -0.10 -5.21
CA GLU A 631 37.01 0.56 -5.35
C GLU A 631 36.94 1.76 -6.30
N GLN A 632 36.34 1.59 -7.49
CA GLN A 632 36.16 2.66 -8.48
C GLN A 632 35.42 3.88 -7.91
N HIS A 633 34.47 3.63 -7.00
CA HIS A 633 33.61 4.66 -6.43
C HIS A 633 33.90 4.99 -4.97
N SER A 634 35.05 4.58 -4.41
CA SER A 634 35.35 4.68 -2.97
C SER A 634 35.10 6.07 -2.35
N ASP A 635 35.46 7.15 -3.04
CA ASP A 635 35.27 8.52 -2.54
C ASP A 635 33.82 9.02 -2.65
N ARG A 636 32.99 8.32 -3.42
CA ARG A 636 31.59 8.68 -3.74
C ARG A 636 30.59 7.63 -3.26
N LEU A 637 31.04 6.47 -2.77
CA LEU A 637 30.18 5.36 -2.39
C LEU A 637 29.34 5.76 -1.18
N ALA A 638 28.03 5.92 -1.41
CA ALA A 638 27.06 6.22 -0.37
C ALA A 638 26.54 4.96 0.28
N ALA A 639 26.12 3.98 -0.54
CA ALA A 639 25.54 2.74 -0.05
C ALA A 639 25.64 1.59 -1.06
N CYS A 640 25.33 0.38 -0.59
CA CYS A 640 24.81 -0.69 -1.44
C CYS A 640 23.37 -1.03 -1.01
N MET A 641 22.55 -1.49 -1.96
CA MET A 641 21.25 -2.10 -1.66
C MET A 641 21.27 -3.55 -2.10
N ILE A 642 21.07 -4.47 -1.15
CA ILE A 642 20.97 -5.91 -1.41
C ILE A 642 19.66 -6.46 -0.83
N THR A 643 19.19 -7.60 -1.31
CA THR A 643 18.04 -8.32 -0.75
C THR A 643 18.53 -9.63 -0.18
N TYR A 644 18.09 -10.01 1.02
CA TYR A 644 18.53 -11.25 1.65
C TYR A 644 17.38 -12.02 2.33
N PRO A 645 17.23 -13.34 2.06
CA PRO A 645 17.82 -14.06 0.92
C PRO A 645 17.48 -13.37 -0.40
N SER A 646 18.28 -13.62 -1.44
CA SER A 646 18.16 -12.87 -2.70
C SER A 646 16.80 -13.08 -3.35
N THR A 647 16.45 -12.23 -4.31
CA THR A 647 15.22 -12.34 -5.09
C THR A 647 15.15 -13.62 -5.94
N HIS A 648 16.24 -14.39 -6.01
CA HIS A 648 16.27 -15.72 -6.60
C HIS A 648 15.83 -16.83 -5.63
N GLY A 649 15.50 -16.50 -4.39
CA GLY A 649 15.06 -17.47 -3.38
C GLY A 649 16.20 -18.32 -2.82
N VAL A 650 17.41 -17.77 -2.72
CA VAL A 650 18.61 -18.49 -2.24
C VAL A 650 19.38 -17.71 -1.18
N PHE A 651 19.97 -18.43 -0.21
CA PHE A 651 20.90 -17.86 0.76
C PHE A 651 22.30 -17.78 0.16
N GLU A 652 22.77 -16.57 -0.13
CA GLU A 652 24.15 -16.35 -0.57
C GLU A 652 25.12 -16.45 0.61
N GLU A 653 26.23 -17.17 0.44
CA GLU A 653 27.28 -17.31 1.47
C GLU A 653 28.15 -16.04 1.59
N THR A 654 28.16 -15.20 0.57
CA THR A 654 29.03 -14.03 0.38
C THR A 654 28.47 -12.73 0.94
N VAL A 655 27.27 -12.74 1.54
CA VAL A 655 26.59 -11.52 2.03
C VAL A 655 27.46 -10.70 2.99
N ARG A 656 28.23 -11.35 3.86
CA ARG A 656 29.14 -10.67 4.78
C ARG A 656 30.33 -10.02 4.07
N ASP A 657 30.81 -10.62 2.99
CA ASP A 657 31.88 -10.03 2.18
C ASP A 657 31.37 -8.77 1.48
N VAL A 658 30.15 -8.79 0.94
CA VAL A 658 29.49 -7.62 0.33
C VAL A 658 29.36 -6.48 1.35
N CYS A 659 28.91 -6.78 2.57
CA CYS A 659 28.84 -5.80 3.65
C CYS A 659 30.23 -5.24 3.99
N ALA A 660 31.21 -6.12 4.19
CA ALA A 660 32.57 -5.73 4.56
C ALA A 660 33.24 -4.86 3.49
N ILE A 661 33.12 -5.20 2.21
CA ILE A 661 33.63 -4.40 1.09
C ILE A 661 32.97 -3.01 1.08
N THR A 662 31.66 -2.95 1.30
CA THR A 662 30.94 -1.67 1.34
C THR A 662 31.46 -0.76 2.46
N HIS A 663 31.64 -1.33 3.65
CA HIS A 663 32.18 -0.62 4.81
C HIS A 663 33.66 -0.22 4.62
N GLU A 664 34.49 -1.07 4.01
CA GLU A 664 35.90 -0.79 3.66
C GLU A 664 36.03 0.48 2.81
N HIS A 665 35.08 0.72 1.91
CA HIS A 665 35.02 1.88 1.03
C HIS A 665 34.14 3.04 1.56
N GLY A 666 33.74 2.99 2.84
CA GLY A 666 33.03 4.07 3.53
C GLY A 666 31.54 4.20 3.19
N GLY A 667 30.96 3.23 2.48
CA GLY A 667 29.52 3.16 2.22
C GLY A 667 28.73 2.58 3.41
N GLN A 668 27.41 2.56 3.27
CA GLN A 668 26.48 1.90 4.19
C GLN A 668 25.71 0.77 3.50
N VAL A 669 25.31 -0.24 4.25
CA VAL A 669 24.61 -1.42 3.74
C VAL A 669 23.13 -1.29 4.03
N TYR A 670 22.34 -1.14 2.97
CA TYR A 670 20.90 -1.29 3.02
C TYR A 670 20.52 -2.73 2.65
N ILE A 671 19.89 -3.46 3.57
CA ILE A 671 19.34 -4.79 3.30
C ILE A 671 17.82 -4.67 3.15
N ASP A 672 17.29 -4.94 1.97
CA ASP A 672 15.87 -5.08 1.71
C ASP A 672 15.31 -6.29 2.47
N GLY A 673 14.42 -6.01 3.44
CA GLY A 673 13.83 -7.02 4.32
C GLY A 673 12.49 -7.57 3.83
N ALA A 674 12.14 -7.41 2.54
CA ALA A 674 10.94 -8.03 1.97
C ALA A 674 10.93 -9.56 2.12
N ASN A 675 12.11 -10.20 2.14
CA ASN A 675 12.28 -11.64 2.24
C ASN A 675 12.54 -12.13 3.67
N MET A 676 12.23 -11.31 4.69
CA MET A 676 12.40 -11.67 6.10
C MET A 676 11.63 -12.92 6.53
N ASN A 677 10.62 -13.38 5.78
CA ASN A 677 9.90 -14.63 6.10
C ASN A 677 10.82 -15.86 6.11
N ALA A 678 11.96 -15.82 5.41
CA ALA A 678 12.99 -16.85 5.45
C ALA A 678 14.01 -16.68 6.60
N MET A 679 13.97 -15.56 7.32
CA MET A 679 15.02 -15.17 8.27
C MET A 679 14.57 -15.10 9.72
N VAL A 680 13.31 -14.75 10.01
CA VAL A 680 12.83 -14.56 11.39
C VAL A 680 13.14 -15.79 12.24
N GLY A 681 13.87 -15.59 13.35
CA GLY A 681 14.27 -16.67 14.26
C GLY A 681 15.46 -17.53 13.80
N LEU A 682 15.99 -17.30 12.59
CA LEU A 682 17.13 -18.04 12.02
C LEU A 682 18.34 -17.16 11.74
N SER A 683 18.14 -15.93 11.27
CA SER A 683 19.20 -14.98 10.92
C SER A 683 18.70 -13.55 11.06
N ARG A 684 19.61 -12.62 11.32
CA ARG A 684 19.27 -11.21 11.60
C ARG A 684 20.06 -10.29 10.67
N PRO A 685 19.43 -9.46 9.84
CA PRO A 685 20.14 -8.58 8.89
C PRO A 685 21.19 -7.68 9.56
N GLY A 686 20.92 -7.19 10.76
CA GLY A 686 21.87 -6.40 11.53
C GLY A 686 23.15 -7.17 11.94
N ASP A 687 23.10 -8.49 12.04
CA ASP A 687 24.28 -9.33 12.34
C ASP A 687 25.05 -9.75 11.07
N LEU A 688 24.45 -9.53 9.90
CA LEU A 688 25.10 -9.76 8.59
C LEU A 688 25.99 -8.59 8.18
N GLY A 689 25.88 -7.45 8.87
CA GLY A 689 26.52 -6.19 8.51
C GLY A 689 25.57 -5.18 7.87
N GLY A 690 24.25 -5.42 7.90
CA GLY A 690 23.26 -4.41 7.52
C GLY A 690 23.28 -3.23 8.50
N ASP A 691 23.29 -2.01 7.95
CA ASP A 691 23.17 -0.77 8.72
C ASP A 691 21.71 -0.34 8.86
N VAL A 692 20.90 -0.64 7.84
CA VAL A 692 19.47 -0.33 7.78
C VAL A 692 18.71 -1.34 6.93
N SER A 693 17.50 -1.68 7.36
CA SER A 693 16.53 -2.43 6.55
C SER A 693 15.14 -1.87 6.73
N HIS A 694 14.34 -1.91 5.69
CA HIS A 694 12.89 -1.88 5.86
C HIS A 694 12.34 -3.30 6.09
N LEU A 695 11.16 -3.38 6.69
CA LEU A 695 10.36 -4.59 6.80
C LEU A 695 9.02 -4.40 6.09
N ASN A 696 8.55 -5.38 5.32
CA ASN A 696 7.18 -5.37 4.84
C ASN A 696 6.26 -6.04 5.85
N LEU A 697 5.61 -5.25 6.72
CA LEU A 697 4.64 -5.80 7.68
C LEU A 697 3.44 -6.47 6.99
N HIS A 698 3.14 -6.05 5.76
CA HIS A 698 2.09 -6.60 4.87
C HIS A 698 2.55 -7.81 4.05
N LYS A 699 3.72 -8.35 4.36
CA LYS A 699 4.22 -9.62 3.85
C LYS A 699 4.50 -10.52 5.05
N THR A 700 5.61 -10.25 5.74
CA THR A 700 6.13 -11.12 6.82
C THR A 700 5.28 -11.10 8.08
N PHE A 701 4.60 -9.99 8.39
CA PHE A 701 3.92 -9.76 9.68
C PHE A 701 2.41 -9.53 9.55
N CYS A 702 1.78 -10.24 8.62
CA CYS A 702 0.34 -10.49 8.52
C CYS A 702 -0.58 -9.30 8.23
N ILE A 703 -0.10 -8.06 8.03
CA ILE A 703 -0.97 -6.98 7.51
C ILE A 703 -1.55 -7.46 6.16
N PRO A 704 -2.86 -7.31 5.92
CA PRO A 704 -3.48 -7.83 4.71
C PRO A 704 -3.03 -7.07 3.47
N HIS A 705 -2.92 -7.79 2.36
CA HIS A 705 -2.47 -7.30 1.07
C HIS A 705 -3.44 -6.29 0.42
N GLY A 706 -4.72 -6.33 0.75
CA GLY A 706 -5.72 -5.30 0.46
C GLY A 706 -6.02 -5.05 -1.02
N GLY A 707 -5.77 -6.02 -1.90
CA GLY A 707 -5.87 -5.85 -3.35
C GLY A 707 -4.76 -4.98 -3.95
N GLY A 708 -3.69 -4.70 -3.20
CA GLY A 708 -2.59 -3.80 -3.58
C GLY A 708 -2.32 -2.65 -2.61
N GLY A 709 -2.69 -2.82 -1.33
CA GLY A 709 -2.56 -1.86 -0.24
C GLY A 709 -3.74 -1.90 0.72
N PRO A 710 -3.54 -1.76 2.03
CA PRO A 710 -2.46 -0.96 2.62
C PRO A 710 -1.15 -1.70 2.88
N GLY A 711 -0.10 -0.95 3.16
CA GLY A 711 1.17 -1.47 3.67
C GLY A 711 1.72 -0.64 4.83
N MET A 712 2.71 -1.20 5.51
CA MET A 712 3.62 -0.51 6.43
C MET A 712 5.04 -1.01 6.15
N GLY A 713 5.99 -0.08 6.15
CA GLY A 713 7.40 -0.29 5.81
C GLY A 713 8.38 0.24 6.85
N PRO A 714 8.24 -0.11 8.14
CA PRO A 714 9.13 0.41 9.18
C PRO A 714 10.59 0.09 8.87
N ILE A 715 11.48 1.01 9.24
CA ILE A 715 12.93 0.80 9.08
C ILE A 715 13.57 0.50 10.43
N GLY A 716 14.37 -0.56 10.48
CA GLY A 716 15.31 -0.83 11.55
C GLY A 716 16.69 -0.31 11.17
N VAL A 717 17.38 0.32 12.12
CA VAL A 717 18.71 0.90 11.91
C VAL A 717 19.68 0.53 13.03
N LYS A 718 20.98 0.50 12.69
CA LYS A 718 22.05 0.46 13.69
C LYS A 718 22.17 1.79 14.44
N ALA A 719 22.76 1.74 15.64
CA ALA A 719 22.79 2.84 16.59
C ALA A 719 23.31 4.16 16.01
N HIS A 720 24.31 4.12 15.12
CA HIS A 720 24.89 5.34 14.51
C HIS A 720 23.94 6.07 13.55
N LEU A 721 22.88 5.42 13.07
CA LEU A 721 21.87 6.02 12.21
C LEU A 721 20.61 6.48 12.98
N ALA A 722 20.47 6.14 14.26
CA ALA A 722 19.24 6.37 15.02
C ALA A 722 18.84 7.85 15.14
N GLU A 723 19.82 8.76 15.29
CA GLU A 723 19.57 10.21 15.36
C GLU A 723 19.15 10.82 14.02
N HIS A 724 19.28 10.07 12.93
CA HIS A 724 18.98 10.50 11.56
C HIS A 724 17.65 9.96 11.01
N LEU A 725 16.91 9.21 11.84
CA LEU A 725 15.60 8.66 11.47
C LEU A 725 14.59 9.77 11.12
N PRO A 726 13.52 9.44 10.36
CA PRO A 726 12.49 10.41 10.00
C PRO A 726 11.90 11.13 11.23
N SER A 727 11.78 12.46 11.15
CA SER A 727 11.31 13.33 12.22
C SER A 727 9.79 13.49 12.25
N ASP A 728 9.26 14.18 13.26
CA ASP A 728 7.83 14.52 13.35
C ASP A 728 7.40 15.42 12.15
N PRO A 729 6.35 15.05 11.38
CA PRO A 729 5.89 15.84 10.24
C PRO A 729 5.35 17.22 10.59
N LEU A 730 4.97 17.48 11.85
CA LEU A 730 4.57 18.81 12.32
C LEU A 730 5.76 19.69 12.75
N GLY A 731 7.00 19.19 12.65
CA GLY A 731 8.21 19.93 12.99
C GLY A 731 8.54 21.10 12.04
N GLY A 732 7.98 21.12 10.83
CA GLY A 732 8.15 22.20 9.84
C GLY A 732 9.45 22.17 9.03
N GLU A 733 10.37 21.25 9.37
CA GLU A 733 11.65 21.04 8.70
C GLU A 733 11.64 19.81 7.79
N ALA A 734 12.61 19.73 6.87
CA ALA A 734 12.85 18.52 6.09
C ALA A 734 13.30 17.36 7.01
N GLY A 735 12.89 16.14 6.68
CA GLY A 735 13.07 14.96 7.53
C GLY A 735 11.93 13.93 7.42
N PRO A 736 10.65 14.31 7.56
CA PRO A 736 9.56 13.35 7.52
C PRO A 736 9.33 12.82 6.10
N VAL A 737 8.93 11.55 6.01
CA VAL A 737 8.63 10.87 4.75
C VAL A 737 7.14 10.61 4.53
N SER A 738 6.32 10.68 5.58
CA SER A 738 4.88 10.42 5.54
C SER A 738 4.10 11.51 6.29
N ALA A 739 2.79 11.64 6.01
CA ALA A 739 1.95 12.70 6.57
C ALA A 739 1.80 12.63 8.10
N ALA A 740 1.81 11.41 8.67
CA ALA A 740 1.66 11.17 10.11
C ALA A 740 2.94 10.56 10.71
N ALA A 741 3.19 10.85 12.00
CA ALA A 741 4.43 10.47 12.69
C ALA A 741 4.72 8.95 12.69
N PHE A 742 3.68 8.12 12.55
CA PHE A 742 3.76 6.66 12.57
C PHE A 742 3.07 6.03 11.35
N GLY A 743 2.96 6.76 10.23
CA GLY A 743 2.33 6.24 9.00
C GLY A 743 0.87 5.84 9.21
N SER A 744 0.59 4.53 9.12
CA SER A 744 -0.74 3.92 9.27
C SER A 744 -0.83 3.07 10.55
N PRO A 745 -0.78 3.67 11.75
CA PRO A 745 -0.59 2.93 12.99
C PRO A 745 -1.79 2.05 13.38
N SER A 746 -3.00 2.27 12.83
CA SER A 746 -4.14 1.39 13.09
C SER A 746 -3.98 -0.04 12.54
N LEU A 747 -2.96 -0.29 11.71
CA LEU A 747 -2.60 -1.63 11.22
C LEU A 747 -1.62 -2.36 12.14
N LEU A 748 -0.90 -1.63 13.01
CA LEU A 748 0.08 -2.22 13.91
C LEU A 748 -0.48 -3.23 14.92
N PRO A 749 -1.77 -3.17 15.35
CA PRO A 749 -2.37 -4.25 16.14
C PRO A 749 -2.29 -5.63 15.45
N ILE A 750 -2.29 -5.68 14.11
CA ILE A 750 -2.20 -6.94 13.35
C ILE A 750 -0.84 -7.59 13.58
N SER A 751 0.24 -6.88 13.23
CA SER A 751 1.61 -7.39 13.37
C SER A 751 2.00 -7.60 14.83
N TRP A 752 1.52 -6.75 15.74
CA TRP A 752 1.75 -6.93 17.18
C TRP A 752 1.01 -8.17 17.71
N GLY A 753 -0.25 -8.36 17.31
CA GLY A 753 -1.02 -9.57 17.64
C GLY A 753 -0.36 -10.83 17.13
N TYR A 754 0.10 -10.85 15.88
CA TYR A 754 0.88 -11.95 15.30
C TYR A 754 2.11 -12.29 16.15
N VAL A 755 2.96 -11.30 16.45
CA VAL A 755 4.18 -11.52 17.24
C VAL A 755 3.88 -12.04 18.64
N LEU A 756 2.81 -11.55 19.29
CA LEU A 756 2.41 -12.01 20.62
C LEU A 756 1.84 -13.43 20.62
N MET A 757 1.05 -13.80 19.61
CA MET A 757 0.45 -15.13 19.52
C MET A 757 1.42 -16.21 19.04
N MET A 758 2.39 -15.84 18.23
CA MET A 758 3.43 -16.77 17.78
C MET A 758 4.51 -16.95 18.85
N GLY A 759 4.84 -15.90 19.61
CA GLY A 759 6.03 -15.90 20.48
C GLY A 759 7.32 -16.10 19.67
N GLY A 760 8.46 -16.23 20.34
CA GLY A 760 9.74 -16.42 19.65
C GLY A 760 9.87 -17.78 18.93
N ASP A 761 9.42 -18.85 19.60
CA ASP A 761 9.47 -20.22 19.05
C ASP A 761 8.55 -20.39 17.86
N GLY A 762 7.30 -19.90 17.94
CA GLY A 762 6.34 -19.99 16.84
C GLY A 762 6.79 -19.17 15.63
N LEU A 763 7.34 -17.97 15.82
CA LEU A 763 7.90 -17.16 14.73
C LEU A 763 9.04 -17.92 14.01
N THR A 764 9.93 -18.53 14.77
CA THR A 764 11.03 -19.34 14.23
C THR A 764 10.49 -20.55 13.46
N GLN A 765 9.50 -21.24 14.01
CA GLN A 765 8.87 -22.40 13.39
C GLN A 765 8.13 -22.04 12.09
N ALA A 766 7.46 -20.88 12.03
CA ALA A 766 6.83 -20.38 10.81
C ALA A 766 7.84 -20.21 9.68
N THR A 767 8.99 -19.58 9.95
CA THR A 767 10.07 -19.46 8.96
C THR A 767 10.59 -20.82 8.49
N ARG A 768 10.75 -21.79 9.40
CA ARG A 768 11.19 -23.15 9.04
C ARG A 768 10.18 -23.88 8.17
N ALA A 769 8.88 -23.72 8.46
CA ALA A 769 7.80 -24.29 7.66
C ALA A 769 7.67 -23.62 6.28
N ALA A 770 7.88 -22.31 6.17
CA ALA A 770 7.91 -21.63 4.86
C ALA A 770 9.03 -22.20 3.96
N ILE A 771 10.22 -22.45 4.52
CA ILE A 771 11.34 -23.09 3.82
C ILE A 771 10.99 -24.53 3.43
N LEU A 772 10.36 -25.29 4.34
CA LEU A 772 9.88 -26.65 4.06
C LEU A 772 8.91 -26.67 2.87
N ASN A 773 7.89 -25.82 2.88
CA ASN A 773 6.85 -25.77 1.85
C ASN A 773 7.45 -25.43 0.48
N ALA A 774 8.35 -24.45 0.40
CA ALA A 774 9.01 -24.08 -0.85
C ALA A 774 9.90 -25.20 -1.41
N ASN A 775 10.69 -25.85 -0.55
CA ASN A 775 11.52 -26.97 -0.96
C ASN A 775 10.68 -28.19 -1.36
N TYR A 776 9.54 -28.42 -0.70
CA TYR A 776 8.60 -29.49 -1.06
C TYR A 776 8.04 -29.31 -2.47
N ILE A 777 7.56 -28.09 -2.81
CA ILE A 777 7.11 -27.77 -4.17
C ILE A 777 8.26 -27.97 -5.18
N ALA A 778 9.45 -27.43 -4.88
CA ALA A 778 10.61 -27.56 -5.76
C ALA A 778 10.98 -29.04 -6.02
N ALA A 779 10.87 -29.90 -5.02
CA ALA A 779 11.13 -31.33 -5.16
C ALA A 779 10.02 -32.05 -5.94
N ARG A 780 8.75 -31.75 -5.67
CA ARG A 780 7.59 -32.35 -6.36
C ARG A 780 7.56 -32.03 -7.85
N LEU A 781 8.01 -30.83 -8.24
CA LEU A 781 8.05 -30.39 -9.63
C LEU A 781 9.35 -30.74 -10.35
N SER A 782 10.32 -31.34 -9.64
CA SER A 782 11.60 -31.74 -10.21
C SER A 782 11.44 -32.75 -11.35
N GLY A 783 12.13 -32.50 -12.47
CA GLY A 783 12.04 -33.30 -13.70
C GLY A 783 10.91 -32.89 -14.65
N ALA A 784 9.91 -32.15 -14.17
CA ALA A 784 8.89 -31.50 -15.00
C ALA A 784 9.27 -30.05 -15.34
N TYR A 785 9.79 -29.33 -14.33
CA TYR A 785 10.26 -27.95 -14.42
C TYR A 785 11.65 -27.83 -13.81
N ASP A 786 12.54 -27.07 -14.46
CA ASP A 786 13.84 -26.79 -13.89
C ASP A 786 13.72 -25.67 -12.85
N VAL A 787 14.26 -25.91 -11.65
CA VAL A 787 14.40 -24.86 -10.63
C VAL A 787 15.68 -24.11 -10.92
N LEU A 788 15.55 -22.85 -11.32
CA LEU A 788 16.61 -22.07 -11.96
C LEU A 788 17.81 -21.79 -11.04
N TYR A 789 17.55 -21.53 -9.76
CA TYR A 789 18.58 -21.22 -8.77
C TYR A 789 18.39 -22.07 -7.51
N LYS A 790 19.51 -22.56 -6.96
CA LYS A 790 19.57 -23.37 -5.74
C LYS A 790 20.82 -23.00 -4.96
N GLY A 791 20.76 -23.06 -3.63
CA GLY A 791 21.94 -22.94 -2.77
C GLY A 791 22.89 -24.13 -2.90
N GLY A 792 24.05 -24.07 -2.25
CA GLY A 792 25.15 -25.04 -2.42
C GLY A 792 24.81 -26.52 -2.15
N LYS A 793 23.75 -26.81 -1.38
CA LYS A 793 23.25 -28.16 -1.13
C LYS A 793 21.96 -28.51 -1.91
N GLY A 794 21.65 -27.75 -2.96
CA GLY A 794 20.49 -27.99 -3.82
C GLY A 794 19.14 -27.57 -3.21
N ARG A 795 19.14 -26.75 -2.15
CA ARG A 795 17.95 -26.24 -1.48
C ARG A 795 17.62 -24.81 -1.87
N VAL A 796 16.37 -24.43 -1.74
CA VAL A 796 15.87 -23.05 -1.86
C VAL A 796 15.53 -22.48 -0.48
N ALA A 797 15.32 -21.17 -0.37
CA ALA A 797 14.87 -20.51 0.84
C ALA A 797 13.33 -20.69 1.00
N HIS A 798 12.59 -19.59 1.11
CA HIS A 798 11.12 -19.57 1.23
C HIS A 798 10.38 -19.51 -0.12
N GLU A 799 11.12 -19.38 -1.23
CA GLU A 799 10.58 -19.27 -2.59
C GLU A 799 11.51 -19.94 -3.61
N CYS A 800 10.98 -20.30 -4.78
CA CYS A 800 11.78 -20.87 -5.88
C CYS A 800 11.36 -20.31 -7.25
N ILE A 801 12.29 -20.32 -8.21
CA ILE A 801 12.03 -19.91 -9.60
C ILE A 801 11.95 -21.14 -10.49
N LEU A 802 10.82 -21.33 -11.16
CA LEU A 802 10.60 -22.33 -12.18
C LEU A 802 10.92 -21.75 -13.57
N ASP A 803 11.87 -22.36 -14.27
CA ASP A 803 12.22 -21.97 -15.63
C ASP A 803 11.24 -22.58 -16.63
N VAL A 804 10.38 -21.72 -17.20
CA VAL A 804 9.40 -22.11 -18.22
C VAL A 804 9.78 -21.61 -19.62
N ARG A 805 10.92 -20.90 -19.76
CA ARG A 805 11.40 -20.34 -21.04
C ARG A 805 11.63 -21.40 -22.12
N PRO A 806 12.12 -22.62 -21.83
CA PRO A 806 12.31 -23.65 -22.86
C PRO A 806 11.02 -23.98 -23.63
N PHE A 807 9.85 -23.88 -22.99
CA PHE A 807 8.56 -24.26 -23.58
C PHE A 807 8.09 -23.33 -24.70
N GLU A 808 8.59 -22.09 -24.73
CA GLU A 808 8.31 -21.18 -25.85
C GLU A 808 8.94 -21.72 -27.14
N LYS A 809 10.15 -22.27 -27.06
CA LYS A 809 10.84 -22.85 -28.23
C LYS A 809 10.27 -24.22 -28.59
N SER A 810 10.07 -25.10 -27.61
CA SER A 810 9.65 -26.49 -27.87
C SER A 810 8.17 -26.60 -28.24
N ALA A 811 7.29 -25.88 -27.54
CA ALA A 811 5.84 -25.98 -27.70
C ALA A 811 5.17 -24.69 -28.20
N GLY A 812 5.88 -23.55 -28.22
CA GLY A 812 5.24 -22.25 -28.44
C GLY A 812 4.46 -21.74 -27.23
N VAL A 813 4.67 -22.32 -26.04
CA VAL A 813 3.94 -21.98 -24.81
C VAL A 813 4.72 -20.94 -24.03
N THR A 814 4.05 -19.85 -23.67
CA THR A 814 4.65 -18.73 -22.92
C THR A 814 4.34 -18.83 -21.42
N VAL A 815 5.03 -18.03 -20.61
CA VAL A 815 4.71 -17.87 -19.18
C VAL A 815 3.26 -17.41 -18.95
N GLU A 816 2.73 -16.56 -19.84
CA GLU A 816 1.35 -16.07 -19.74
C GLU A 816 0.36 -17.20 -19.98
N ASP A 817 0.62 -18.10 -20.94
CA ASP A 817 -0.25 -19.26 -21.19
C ASP A 817 -0.37 -20.16 -19.95
N ILE A 818 0.76 -20.44 -19.28
CA ILE A 818 0.77 -21.23 -18.03
C ILE A 818 0.02 -20.50 -16.92
N ALA A 819 0.26 -19.19 -16.76
CA ALA A 819 -0.39 -18.39 -15.73
C ALA A 819 -1.91 -18.32 -15.93
N LYS A 820 -2.39 -18.15 -17.16
CA LYS A 820 -3.82 -18.19 -17.47
C LYS A 820 -4.39 -19.59 -17.30
N ARG A 821 -3.62 -20.63 -17.61
CA ARG A 821 -4.09 -22.01 -17.43
C ARG A 821 -4.25 -22.40 -15.97
N LEU A 822 -3.42 -21.88 -15.07
CA LEU A 822 -3.59 -22.05 -13.61
C LEU A 822 -4.93 -21.50 -13.08
N VAL A 823 -5.51 -20.49 -13.72
CA VAL A 823 -6.85 -20.00 -13.38
C VAL A 823 -7.91 -21.10 -13.58
N ASP A 824 -7.78 -21.90 -14.65
CA ASP A 824 -8.68 -23.03 -14.89
C ASP A 824 -8.47 -24.15 -13.85
N CYS A 825 -7.26 -24.26 -13.29
CA CYS A 825 -6.97 -25.12 -12.14
C CYS A 825 -7.45 -24.55 -10.80
N GLY A 826 -8.00 -23.32 -10.77
CA GLY A 826 -8.47 -22.68 -9.54
C GLY A 826 -7.38 -21.98 -8.72
N PHE A 827 -6.27 -21.60 -9.35
CA PHE A 827 -5.17 -20.88 -8.70
C PHE A 827 -4.95 -19.50 -9.30
N HIS A 828 -4.54 -18.55 -8.45
CA HIS A 828 -3.83 -17.38 -8.93
C HIS A 828 -2.42 -17.81 -9.37
N ALA A 829 -1.91 -17.24 -10.47
CA ALA A 829 -0.56 -17.54 -10.91
C ALA A 829 0.50 -17.06 -9.90
N PRO A 830 1.66 -17.74 -9.81
CA PRO A 830 2.84 -17.22 -9.14
C PRO A 830 3.33 -15.90 -9.75
N THR A 831 4.35 -15.29 -9.14
CA THR A 831 4.94 -14.05 -9.66
C THR A 831 5.54 -14.30 -11.04
N MET A 832 5.14 -13.51 -12.04
CA MET A 832 5.51 -13.74 -13.44
C MET A 832 6.64 -12.83 -13.90
N SER A 833 7.59 -13.39 -14.65
CA SER A 833 8.64 -12.65 -15.37
C SER A 833 9.49 -11.70 -14.53
N TRP A 834 9.54 -11.93 -13.21
CA TRP A 834 10.40 -11.21 -12.28
C TRP A 834 10.87 -12.19 -11.19
N PRO A 835 12.17 -12.14 -10.78
CA PRO A 835 13.23 -11.26 -11.28
C PRO A 835 13.80 -11.65 -12.66
N VAL A 836 13.49 -12.85 -13.17
CA VAL A 836 13.94 -13.32 -14.49
C VAL A 836 12.77 -13.28 -15.47
N ALA A 837 12.98 -12.65 -16.64
CA ALA A 837 11.95 -12.58 -17.68
C ALA A 837 11.58 -13.99 -18.19
N GLY A 838 10.28 -14.27 -18.33
CA GLY A 838 9.79 -15.54 -18.84
C GLY A 838 9.80 -16.71 -17.83
N THR A 839 9.95 -16.45 -16.53
CA THR A 839 9.90 -17.48 -15.47
C THR A 839 8.70 -17.28 -14.53
N LEU A 840 8.45 -18.27 -13.67
CA LEU A 840 7.49 -18.18 -12.56
C LEU A 840 8.22 -18.27 -11.23
N MET A 841 7.96 -17.36 -10.29
CA MET A 841 8.50 -17.40 -8.94
C MET A 841 7.42 -17.72 -7.92
N VAL A 842 7.61 -18.83 -7.19
CA VAL A 842 6.62 -19.50 -6.36
C VAL A 842 7.02 -19.38 -4.89
N GLU A 843 6.14 -18.78 -4.08
CA GLU A 843 6.29 -18.68 -2.62
C GLU A 843 5.00 -19.19 -1.96
N PRO A 844 4.98 -20.39 -1.36
CA PRO A 844 3.77 -20.95 -0.75
C PRO A 844 3.47 -20.41 0.65
N THR A 845 4.46 -19.83 1.34
CA THR A 845 4.41 -19.49 2.77
C THR A 845 4.22 -20.71 3.68
N GLU A 846 4.24 -20.48 4.98
CA GLU A 846 4.01 -21.48 6.03
C GLU A 846 2.54 -21.82 6.25
N SER A 847 1.60 -20.97 5.79
CA SER A 847 0.19 -21.07 6.16
C SER A 847 -0.61 -22.07 5.34
N GLU A 848 -0.06 -22.53 4.23
CA GLU A 848 -0.74 -23.44 3.32
C GLU A 848 -0.56 -24.90 3.72
N THR A 849 -1.67 -25.64 3.75
CA THR A 849 -1.67 -27.08 4.08
C THR A 849 -0.96 -27.89 3.01
N LYS A 850 -0.44 -29.06 3.36
CA LYS A 850 0.19 -29.96 2.38
C LYS A 850 -0.76 -30.32 1.23
N ALA A 851 -2.05 -30.54 1.52
CA ALA A 851 -3.05 -30.82 0.51
C ALA A 851 -3.18 -29.69 -0.53
N GLU A 852 -3.03 -28.43 -0.11
CA GLU A 852 -3.04 -27.27 -1.00
C GLU A 852 -1.79 -27.20 -1.88
N LEU A 853 -0.62 -27.48 -1.30
CA LEU A 853 0.65 -27.57 -2.02
C LEU A 853 0.60 -28.70 -3.06
N ASP A 854 0.03 -29.85 -2.69
CA ASP A 854 -0.20 -31.00 -3.56
C ASP A 854 -1.09 -30.62 -4.74
N ARG A 855 -2.22 -29.95 -4.47
CA ARG A 855 -3.16 -29.50 -5.50
C ARG A 855 -2.52 -28.55 -6.51
N PHE A 856 -1.67 -27.63 -6.05
CA PHE A 856 -0.90 -26.75 -6.93
C PHE A 856 0.16 -27.51 -7.75
N CYS A 857 0.89 -28.43 -7.12
CA CYS A 857 1.88 -29.25 -7.82
C CYS A 857 1.22 -30.12 -8.90
N ASP A 858 0.08 -30.73 -8.60
CA ASP A 858 -0.67 -31.57 -9.53
C ASP A 858 -1.22 -30.76 -10.72
N ALA A 859 -1.68 -29.52 -10.47
CA ALA A 859 -2.04 -28.59 -11.53
C ALA A 859 -0.85 -28.26 -12.45
N MET A 860 0.31 -27.94 -11.87
CA MET A 860 1.53 -27.66 -12.63
C MET A 860 2.03 -28.87 -13.41
N LEU A 861 1.96 -30.09 -12.84
CA LEU A 861 2.33 -31.33 -13.53
C LEU A 861 1.36 -31.64 -14.67
N ALA A 862 0.06 -31.43 -14.48
CA ALA A 862 -0.93 -31.58 -15.55
C ALA A 862 -0.67 -30.58 -16.70
N ILE A 863 -0.37 -29.32 -16.37
CA ILE A 863 0.07 -28.31 -17.35
C ILE A 863 1.31 -28.79 -18.11
N ARG A 864 2.29 -29.43 -17.43
CA ARG A 864 3.48 -29.97 -18.10
C ARG A 864 3.12 -31.06 -19.11
N GLU A 865 2.14 -31.90 -18.82
CA GLU A 865 1.65 -32.91 -19.77
C GLU A 865 0.91 -32.28 -20.95
N GLU A 866 0.15 -31.20 -20.75
CA GLU A 866 -0.44 -30.42 -21.86
C GLU A 866 0.66 -29.83 -22.76
N ILE A 867 1.74 -29.29 -22.18
CA ILE A 867 2.91 -28.83 -22.92
C ILE A 867 3.54 -29.99 -23.70
N ARG A 868 3.75 -31.16 -23.06
CA ARG A 868 4.35 -32.33 -23.71
C ARG A 868 3.51 -32.81 -24.89
N ALA A 869 2.19 -32.82 -24.76
CA ALA A 869 1.30 -33.21 -25.84
C ALA A 869 1.45 -32.33 -27.09
N ILE A 870 1.75 -31.03 -26.91
CA ILE A 870 2.09 -30.10 -28.00
C ILE A 870 3.48 -30.40 -28.57
N GLU A 871 4.48 -30.64 -27.72
CA GLU A 871 5.85 -31.03 -28.14
C GLU A 871 5.84 -32.30 -29.01
N ASP A 872 5.01 -33.28 -28.64
CA ASP A 872 4.87 -34.56 -29.33
C ASP A 872 3.91 -34.51 -30.55
N GLY A 873 3.27 -33.36 -30.81
CA GLY A 873 2.35 -33.18 -31.94
C GLY A 873 1.00 -33.88 -31.79
N THR A 874 0.66 -34.32 -30.58
CA THR A 874 -0.64 -34.95 -30.24
C THR A 874 -1.73 -33.96 -29.83
N MET A 875 -1.36 -32.69 -29.62
CA MET A 875 -2.26 -31.58 -29.34
C MET A 875 -1.95 -30.42 -30.29
N ASP A 876 -2.99 -29.74 -30.78
CA ASP A 876 -2.84 -28.61 -31.69
C ASP A 876 -2.01 -27.49 -31.03
N ARG A 877 -1.09 -26.87 -31.79
CA ARG A 877 -0.15 -25.88 -31.25
C ARG A 877 -0.79 -24.52 -30.95
N GLU A 878 -1.82 -24.14 -31.71
CA GLU A 878 -2.46 -22.82 -31.65
C GLU A 878 -3.82 -22.85 -30.94
N SER A 879 -4.52 -23.99 -30.97
CA SER A 879 -5.85 -24.18 -30.41
C SER A 879 -5.88 -25.30 -29.37
N ASN A 880 -5.32 -25.02 -28.20
CA ASN A 880 -5.24 -25.95 -27.07
C ASN A 880 -5.71 -25.27 -25.76
N PRO A 881 -5.85 -26.00 -24.64
CA PRO A 881 -6.28 -25.41 -23.39
C PRO A 881 -5.37 -24.28 -22.89
N LEU A 882 -4.04 -24.39 -23.04
CA LEU A 882 -3.08 -23.34 -22.64
C LEU A 882 -3.27 -22.02 -23.40
N LYS A 883 -3.43 -22.08 -24.72
CA LYS A 883 -3.63 -20.90 -25.59
C LYS A 883 -5.00 -20.26 -25.44
N ARG A 884 -5.99 -21.03 -25.04
CA ARG A 884 -7.38 -20.58 -24.89
C ARG A 884 -7.78 -20.26 -23.45
N ALA A 885 -6.90 -20.53 -22.48
CA ALA A 885 -7.13 -20.19 -21.08
C ALA A 885 -7.14 -18.67 -20.84
N PRO A 886 -7.91 -18.18 -19.86
CA PRO A 886 -8.81 -18.97 -19.01
C PRO A 886 -10.18 -19.21 -19.65
N HIS A 887 -10.89 -20.21 -19.15
CA HIS A 887 -12.21 -20.66 -19.61
C HIS A 887 -13.31 -20.15 -18.67
N THR A 888 -14.26 -19.39 -19.22
CA THR A 888 -15.37 -18.81 -18.44
C THR A 888 -16.55 -19.78 -18.31
N MET A 889 -17.50 -19.47 -17.44
CA MET A 889 -18.77 -20.20 -17.39
C MET A 889 -19.51 -20.12 -18.75
N GLU A 890 -19.37 -18.98 -19.43
CA GLU A 890 -19.95 -18.77 -20.76
C GLU A 890 -19.32 -19.69 -21.82
N ASP A 891 -18.01 -19.98 -21.74
CA ASP A 891 -17.38 -20.98 -22.61
C ASP A 891 -17.95 -22.39 -22.40
N LEU A 892 -18.41 -22.72 -21.19
CA LEU A 892 -18.98 -24.03 -20.90
C LEU A 892 -20.33 -24.24 -21.59
N VAL A 893 -21.16 -23.20 -21.66
CA VAL A 893 -22.55 -23.28 -22.15
C VAL A 893 -22.70 -23.03 -23.65
N ARG A 894 -21.77 -22.29 -24.27
CA ARG A 894 -21.76 -22.05 -25.72
C ARG A 894 -21.34 -23.28 -26.53
N ASP A 895 -21.47 -23.18 -27.86
CA ASP A 895 -20.95 -24.18 -28.80
C ASP A 895 -19.44 -24.37 -28.62
N TRP A 896 -19.01 -25.63 -28.59
CA TRP A 896 -17.64 -26.00 -28.26
C TRP A 896 -16.86 -26.42 -29.52
N ASP A 897 -16.33 -25.44 -30.23
CA ASP A 897 -15.49 -25.62 -31.43
C ASP A 897 -13.99 -25.62 -31.07
N ARG A 898 -13.58 -26.57 -30.23
CA ARG A 898 -12.20 -26.71 -29.72
C ARG A 898 -11.78 -28.18 -29.79
N PRO A 899 -10.51 -28.50 -30.13
CA PRO A 899 -10.06 -29.88 -30.35
C PRO A 899 -9.78 -30.67 -29.05
N TYR A 900 -10.34 -30.23 -27.93
CA TYR A 900 -10.22 -30.83 -26.60
C TYR A 900 -11.60 -30.82 -25.92
N GLY A 901 -11.83 -31.61 -24.88
CA GLY A 901 -13.14 -31.66 -24.22
C GLY A 901 -13.41 -30.47 -23.29
N ARG A 902 -14.69 -30.16 -23.04
CA ARG A 902 -15.10 -29.18 -22.00
C ARG A 902 -14.53 -29.53 -20.62
N GLU A 903 -14.52 -30.81 -20.28
CA GLU A 903 -13.93 -31.29 -19.01
C GLU A 903 -12.45 -30.96 -18.93
N GLN A 904 -11.69 -31.18 -20.01
CA GLN A 904 -10.28 -30.81 -20.07
C GLN A 904 -10.09 -29.28 -19.94
N GLY A 905 -10.90 -28.48 -20.63
CA GLY A 905 -10.83 -27.02 -20.57
C GLY A 905 -11.19 -26.46 -19.18
N CYS A 906 -12.35 -26.85 -18.63
CA CYS A 906 -12.95 -26.18 -17.48
C CYS A 906 -12.73 -26.89 -16.14
N PHE A 907 -12.39 -28.18 -16.14
CA PHE A 907 -12.16 -28.98 -14.93
C PHE A 907 -10.83 -29.77 -14.98
N PRO A 908 -9.69 -29.11 -15.29
CA PRO A 908 -8.39 -29.77 -15.27
C PRO A 908 -7.99 -30.20 -13.84
N PRO A 909 -6.98 -31.08 -13.69
CA PRO A 909 -6.40 -31.38 -12.38
C PRO A 909 -6.06 -30.11 -11.58
N GLY A 910 -6.35 -30.15 -10.28
CA GLY A 910 -6.28 -29.00 -9.39
C GLY A 910 -7.62 -28.26 -9.21
N ALA A 911 -8.51 -28.30 -10.21
CA ALA A 911 -9.81 -27.65 -10.11
C ALA A 911 -10.77 -28.41 -9.18
N PHE A 912 -11.45 -27.68 -8.30
CA PHE A 912 -12.62 -28.22 -7.61
C PHE A 912 -13.78 -28.45 -8.58
N ARG A 913 -14.56 -29.52 -8.35
CA ARG A 913 -15.78 -29.79 -9.14
C ARG A 913 -17.01 -29.08 -8.59
N VAL A 914 -17.18 -29.07 -7.27
CA VAL A 914 -18.35 -28.46 -6.62
C VAL A 914 -18.12 -26.98 -6.40
N ASP A 915 -17.03 -26.63 -5.71
CA ASP A 915 -16.69 -25.24 -5.36
C ASP A 915 -15.74 -24.60 -6.39
N LYS A 916 -15.98 -24.86 -7.68
CA LYS A 916 -15.18 -24.32 -8.79
C LYS A 916 -15.24 -22.79 -8.78
N TYR A 917 -14.08 -22.13 -8.71
CA TYR A 917 -13.97 -20.72 -9.07
C TYR A 917 -14.03 -20.57 -10.59
N TRP A 918 -14.89 -19.67 -11.06
CA TRP A 918 -15.05 -19.32 -12.46
C TRP A 918 -14.50 -17.92 -12.73
N PRO A 919 -13.54 -17.78 -13.68
CA PRO A 919 -13.10 -16.45 -14.10
C PRO A 919 -14.28 -15.72 -14.76
N PRO A 920 -14.57 -14.45 -14.39
CA PRO A 920 -15.64 -13.66 -14.98
C PRO A 920 -15.42 -13.26 -16.45
N VAL A 921 -14.19 -13.26 -16.94
CA VAL A 921 -13.83 -12.87 -18.31
C VAL A 921 -12.78 -13.81 -18.88
N ASN A 922 -12.71 -13.92 -20.20
CA ASN A 922 -11.64 -14.63 -20.89
C ASN A 922 -10.34 -13.81 -20.87
N ARG A 923 -9.30 -14.30 -21.54
CA ARG A 923 -7.97 -13.65 -21.57
C ARG A 923 -8.09 -12.20 -22.01
N VAL A 924 -7.56 -11.26 -21.21
CA VAL A 924 -7.65 -9.82 -21.48
C VAL A 924 -6.59 -9.37 -22.49
N ASP A 925 -6.98 -8.56 -23.49
CA ASP A 925 -6.03 -7.94 -24.41
C ASP A 925 -5.34 -6.74 -23.75
N ASN A 926 -4.09 -6.93 -23.33
CA ASN A 926 -3.29 -5.86 -22.74
C ASN A 926 -3.00 -4.74 -23.74
N ALA A 927 -2.64 -5.07 -24.98
CA ALA A 927 -2.20 -4.08 -25.96
C ALA A 927 -3.35 -3.20 -26.47
N TYR A 928 -4.57 -3.76 -26.59
CA TYR A 928 -5.77 -2.99 -26.92
C TYR A 928 -6.04 -1.90 -25.90
N GLY A 929 -6.03 -2.22 -24.60
CA GLY A 929 -6.32 -1.25 -23.54
C GLY A 929 -5.30 -0.10 -23.47
N ASP A 930 -4.02 -0.36 -23.73
CA ASP A 930 -2.99 0.70 -23.77
C ASP A 930 -3.11 1.61 -25.01
N ARG A 931 -3.62 1.08 -26.12
CA ARG A 931 -3.90 1.88 -27.34
C ARG A 931 -5.21 2.68 -27.22
N ASN A 932 -6.22 2.12 -26.54
CA ASN A 932 -7.56 2.70 -26.38
C ASN A 932 -7.80 3.04 -24.90
N LEU A 933 -6.94 3.90 -24.36
CA LEU A 933 -6.92 4.16 -22.93
C LEU A 933 -8.19 4.88 -22.45
N VAL A 934 -9.02 4.15 -21.70
CA VAL A 934 -10.21 4.66 -21.00
C VAL A 934 -10.04 4.35 -19.51
N CYS A 935 -9.94 5.39 -18.67
CA CYS A 935 -9.62 5.28 -17.23
C CYS A 935 -10.77 5.72 -16.31
N THR A 936 -11.97 5.85 -16.86
CA THR A 936 -13.22 6.12 -16.13
C THR A 936 -14.28 5.08 -16.52
N CYS A 937 -15.36 5.00 -15.75
CA CYS A 937 -16.49 4.11 -16.06
C CYS A 937 -17.06 4.45 -17.45
N PRO A 938 -17.08 3.49 -18.41
CA PRO A 938 -17.65 3.72 -19.73
C PRO A 938 -19.19 3.86 -19.63
N PRO A 939 -19.89 4.48 -20.60
CA PRO A 939 -21.35 4.57 -20.59
C PRO A 939 -22.06 3.22 -20.46
N MET A 940 -23.22 3.18 -19.82
CA MET A 940 -24.01 1.94 -19.64
C MET A 940 -24.58 1.36 -20.94
N SER A 941 -24.69 2.16 -22.01
CA SER A 941 -24.96 1.64 -23.36
C SER A 941 -23.94 0.59 -23.78
N ASP A 942 -22.69 0.74 -23.36
CA ASP A 942 -21.60 -0.20 -23.65
C ASP A 942 -21.70 -1.46 -22.76
N TYR A 943 -22.59 -1.47 -21.75
CA TYR A 943 -22.87 -2.63 -20.89
C TYR A 943 -23.98 -3.52 -21.45
N ALA A 944 -24.89 -2.98 -22.28
CA ALA A 944 -26.04 -3.70 -22.81
C ALA A 944 -25.64 -4.74 -23.88
N ASP A 945 -24.65 -4.45 -24.72
CA ASP A 945 -24.21 -5.36 -25.79
C ASP A 945 -23.40 -6.58 -25.29
N ALA A 946 -23.00 -6.60 -24.02
CA ALA A 946 -22.23 -7.69 -23.40
C ALA A 946 -23.05 -8.57 -22.43
N ALA A 947 -24.33 -8.23 -22.21
CA ALA A 947 -25.23 -8.93 -21.30
C ALA A 947 -26.41 -9.62 -22.01
N GLU A 948 -26.54 -9.45 -23.33
CA GLU A 948 -27.28 -10.33 -24.24
C GLU A 948 -26.29 -11.29 -24.93
#